data_AF-A0A372JJN5-F1
#
_entry.id   AF-A0A372JJN5-F1
#
_cell.length_a   1.000
_cell.length_b   1.000
_cell.length_c   1.000
_cell.angle_alpha   90.00
_cell.angle_beta   90.00
_cell.angle_gamma   90.00
#
_symmetry.space_group_name_H-M   'P 1'
#
loop_
_entity.id
_entity.type
_entity.pdbx_description
1 polymer ?
#
loop_
_entity_poly.entity_id
_entity_poly.type
_entity_poly.pdbx_seq_one_letter_code
_entity_poly.pdbx_strand_id
1 'polypeptide(L)'
;MALVEAEFDEGLFLRVLALMLSEAPLPVPTFPGLPDGQLLTGIDWSAGITLDATPDGSAPPADTMAARAEGTVRHLSVAELEADPHAAEHATPAVFWLHLWVLGSGLLIDLRSVDLAGQGPRDVGHRLWRFGLDLDEARIVDGAIHHADGYVTLRLSTTGTDDLSAPPVHHLDQPPHQSNDFLVRVSGEVFADALAAQLTRQLAPPPQGTTVEEYPHAAWGNWAPGLGWRPRWGWAAVADCVLKKPDACPALFGPVDVSVEITAALSVEVRKPDTAPDPDPAHPGAPPPDVPPGTPPGTPPGAPPKAELEQTLHLSGDASDWDVFRCFLGTGGIGGLLFGIATNPVVGVIIGAVGLIALGEIVRGQVRQQVRDVDAPPFVRVGSDDGGVTYRRRTPLPDILQSLDRLEWNVDQDGLMVSITRVVLPGRHVPDFQPPPGPLTGAWGGGRYDCGTGRWHPDDRYTLAPVAIADRVFVLGQHLLDTEIEVFSAVALPAGAWTLTRTTATPQAPNPQVMVSSAGTPAEGATGRLYVHTNAGLARYELGPVPAPLPPTPERLQAERIACAKQTVRALRAQGEAGRPALAAALVALDGLLAQAGRISEAVMDMEEAVRTYRDTAAAHPDNIEYLSGLIASLYLLTARYSQAGQPARGAGRGDEAVRAAERLEAAGANEETRKNIAADLDNLAGYLPPGEEAIRVAEKATAMYRALVGPDPG
;
A
#
# COMPACT_ATOMS: atom_id res chain seq x y z
N MET A 1 12.75 -31.41 20.62
CA MET A 1 12.72 -29.96 20.86
C MET A 1 12.65 -29.27 19.51
N ALA A 2 11.59 -28.51 19.26
CA ALA A 2 11.37 -27.87 17.97
C ALA A 2 11.87 -26.42 18.05
N LEU A 3 13.20 -26.28 17.94
CA LEU A 3 13.92 -25.04 18.18
C LEU A 3 14.61 -24.54 16.91
N VAL A 4 14.55 -23.23 16.68
CA VAL A 4 15.43 -22.51 15.75
C VAL A 4 16.45 -21.74 16.57
N GLU A 5 17.74 -21.97 16.32
CA GLU A 5 18.84 -21.30 17.02
C GLU A 5 19.66 -20.48 16.04
N ALA A 6 20.01 -19.27 16.42
CA ALA A 6 20.94 -18.43 15.68
C ALA A 6 22.07 -18.01 16.62
N GLU A 7 23.24 -18.58 16.41
CA GLU A 7 24.44 -18.32 17.20
C GLU A 7 25.41 -17.42 16.43
N PHE A 8 25.93 -16.42 17.13
CA PHE A 8 26.86 -15.41 16.62
C PHE A 8 28.11 -15.43 17.47
N ASP A 9 29.28 -15.34 16.83
CA ASP A 9 30.49 -14.88 17.53
C ASP A 9 30.21 -13.51 18.17
N GLU A 10 30.64 -13.29 19.41
CA GLU A 10 30.42 -12.02 20.13
C GLU A 10 30.91 -10.82 19.30
N GLY A 11 32.05 -10.96 18.64
CA GLY A 11 32.60 -9.92 17.77
C GLY A 11 31.70 -9.60 16.57
N LEU A 12 31.07 -10.60 15.94
CA LEU A 12 30.05 -10.37 14.90
C LEU A 12 28.81 -9.73 15.50
N PHE A 13 28.30 -10.26 16.61
CA PHE A 13 27.09 -9.76 17.24
C PHE A 13 27.23 -8.28 17.62
N LEU A 14 28.36 -7.87 18.19
CA LEU A 14 28.65 -6.47 18.50
C LEU A 14 28.68 -5.58 17.26
N ARG A 15 29.19 -6.07 16.11
CA ARG A 15 29.13 -5.32 14.83
C ARG A 15 27.70 -5.19 14.32
N VAL A 16 26.90 -6.25 14.41
CA VAL A 16 25.48 -6.26 14.03
C VAL A 16 24.69 -5.32 14.94
N LEU A 17 24.94 -5.36 16.24
CA LEU A 17 24.28 -4.49 17.22
C LEU A 17 24.68 -3.03 17.01
N ALA A 18 25.97 -2.73 16.82
CA ALA A 18 26.44 -1.38 16.52
C ALA A 18 25.78 -0.82 15.25
N LEU A 19 25.60 -1.68 14.24
CA LEU A 19 24.86 -1.33 13.04
C LEU A 19 23.38 -1.05 13.35
N MET A 20 22.67 -1.95 14.03
CA MET A 20 21.26 -1.73 14.39
C MET A 20 21.06 -0.45 15.21
N LEU A 21 22.03 -0.08 16.05
CA LEU A 21 22.02 1.16 16.82
C LEU A 21 22.31 2.39 15.96
N SER A 22 23.31 2.35 15.07
CA SER A 22 23.58 3.46 14.14
C SER A 22 22.44 3.71 13.18
N GLU A 23 21.69 2.65 12.89
CA GLU A 23 20.50 2.68 12.07
C GLU A 23 19.20 2.88 12.90
N ALA A 24 19.28 3.02 14.23
CA ALA A 24 18.07 3.27 15.00
C ALA A 24 17.59 4.71 14.78
N PRO A 25 16.30 4.94 14.46
CA PRO A 25 15.76 6.28 14.46
C PRO A 25 15.86 6.91 15.85
N LEU A 26 15.85 8.24 15.93
CA LEU A 26 15.89 8.92 17.21
C LEU A 26 14.66 8.52 18.05
N PRO A 27 14.82 8.05 19.29
CA PRO A 27 13.69 7.53 20.06
C PRO A 27 12.82 8.62 20.70
N VAL A 28 13.39 9.80 20.91
CA VAL A 28 12.78 10.91 21.65
C VAL A 28 13.25 12.25 21.12
N PRO A 29 12.47 13.34 21.30
CA PRO A 29 12.91 14.67 20.89
C PRO A 29 14.05 15.25 21.73
N THR A 30 14.26 14.74 22.94
CA THR A 30 15.30 15.24 23.85
C THR A 30 15.58 14.20 24.91
N PHE A 31 16.78 14.19 25.48
CA PHE A 31 17.12 13.30 26.59
C PHE A 31 17.13 14.06 27.92
N PRO A 32 16.76 13.40 29.02
CA PRO A 32 16.87 13.99 30.34
C PRO A 32 18.34 14.27 30.68
N GLY A 33 18.67 15.52 31.02
CA GLY A 33 20.04 15.96 31.33
C GLY A 33 20.67 16.84 30.26
N LEU A 34 20.04 16.97 29.09
CA LEU A 34 20.35 18.05 28.15
C LEU A 34 19.83 19.40 28.67
N PRO A 35 20.47 20.53 28.29
CA PRO A 35 19.96 21.86 28.58
C PRO A 35 18.54 22.10 28.02
N ASP A 36 17.76 22.95 28.68
CA ASP A 36 16.39 23.28 28.27
C ASP A 36 16.35 23.81 26.82
N GLY A 37 15.42 23.28 26.02
CA GLY A 37 15.22 23.66 24.62
C GLY A 37 16.16 22.99 23.61
N GLN A 38 17.06 22.11 24.05
CA GLN A 38 17.89 21.31 23.16
C GLN A 38 17.12 20.12 22.58
N LEU A 39 17.16 20.01 21.25
CA LEU A 39 16.54 18.93 20.49
C LEU A 39 17.62 17.95 20.06
N LEU A 40 17.32 16.66 20.18
CA LEU A 40 18.18 15.59 19.69
C LEU A 40 18.26 15.67 18.16
N THR A 41 19.45 15.64 17.58
CA THR A 41 19.63 15.64 16.11
C THR A 41 20.34 14.39 15.61
N GLY A 42 21.00 13.65 16.49
CA GLY A 42 21.72 12.43 16.16
C GLY A 42 22.24 11.71 17.41
N ILE A 43 22.51 10.42 17.27
CA ILE A 43 23.32 9.67 18.23
C ILE A 43 24.45 9.03 17.45
N ASP A 44 25.69 9.38 17.81
CA ASP A 44 26.88 8.77 17.24
C ASP A 44 27.36 7.68 18.20
N TRP A 45 27.05 6.43 17.87
CA TRP A 45 27.46 5.27 18.66
C TRP A 45 28.95 4.98 18.48
N SER A 46 29.65 4.73 19.57
CA SER A 46 31.03 4.27 19.54
C SER A 46 31.09 2.75 19.36
N ALA A 47 32.26 2.23 18.99
CA ALA A 47 32.49 0.78 18.92
C ALA A 47 32.52 0.09 20.32
N GLY A 48 32.51 0.86 21.41
CA GLY A 48 32.59 0.35 22.78
C GLY A 48 31.23 -0.11 23.30
N ILE A 49 30.76 -1.26 22.82
CA ILE A 49 29.58 -1.95 23.36
C ILE A 49 30.05 -3.10 24.25
N THR A 50 29.44 -3.24 25.42
CA THR A 50 29.70 -4.31 26.40
C THR A 50 28.40 -5.03 26.70
N LEU A 51 28.38 -6.36 26.52
CA LEU A 51 27.23 -7.20 26.82
C LEU A 51 27.13 -7.46 28.34
N ASP A 52 25.95 -7.88 28.79
CA ASP A 52 25.57 -8.17 30.18
C ASP A 52 25.84 -7.04 31.18
N ALA A 53 25.80 -5.81 30.69
CA ALA A 53 26.03 -4.62 31.49
C ALA A 53 24.71 -3.87 31.75
N THR A 54 24.31 -3.82 33.02
CA THR A 54 23.18 -3.03 33.52
C THR A 54 23.68 -1.78 34.27
N PRO A 55 22.84 -0.75 34.48
CA PRO A 55 23.25 0.47 35.18
C PRO A 55 23.72 0.22 36.62
N ASP A 56 23.11 -0.75 37.30
CA ASP A 56 23.34 -1.09 38.71
C ASP A 56 24.18 -2.36 38.90
N GLY A 57 24.60 -3.01 37.82
CA GLY A 57 25.33 -4.28 37.84
C GLY A 57 24.47 -5.49 38.22
N SER A 58 23.13 -5.33 38.26
CA SER A 58 22.21 -6.46 38.40
C SER A 58 22.23 -7.35 37.15
N ALA A 59 21.92 -8.64 37.34
CA ALA A 59 21.72 -9.53 36.19
C ALA A 59 20.47 -9.10 35.39
N PRO A 60 20.50 -9.15 34.04
CA PRO A 60 19.30 -8.92 33.26
C PRO A 60 18.20 -9.95 33.60
N PRO A 61 16.93 -9.64 33.28
CA PRO A 61 15.86 -10.64 33.35
C PRO A 61 16.24 -11.91 32.58
N ALA A 62 15.76 -13.07 33.06
CA ALA A 62 15.95 -14.35 32.36
C ALA A 62 15.51 -14.24 30.89
N ASP A 63 16.21 -14.97 30.01
CA ASP A 63 15.95 -15.04 28.57
C ASP A 63 16.15 -13.71 27.82
N THR A 64 16.73 -12.71 28.48
CA THR A 64 17.05 -11.40 27.91
C THR A 64 18.49 -11.02 28.17
N MET A 65 18.99 -10.05 27.41
CA MET A 65 20.36 -9.56 27.53
C MET A 65 20.36 -8.06 27.77
N ALA A 66 21.30 -7.58 28.56
CA ALA A 66 21.57 -6.15 28.69
C ALA A 66 22.83 -5.79 27.90
N ALA A 67 22.91 -4.55 27.41
CA ALA A 67 24.14 -4.04 26.83
C ALA A 67 24.39 -2.60 27.25
N ARG A 68 25.65 -2.26 27.50
CA ARG A 68 26.13 -0.90 27.70
C ARG A 68 26.81 -0.44 26.43
N ALA A 69 26.38 0.69 25.89
CA ALA A 69 26.99 1.31 24.72
C ALA A 69 27.47 2.72 25.07
N GLU A 70 28.68 3.07 24.64
CA GLU A 70 29.16 4.45 24.72
C GLU A 70 28.88 5.17 23.40
N GLY A 71 28.61 6.47 23.46
CA GLY A 71 28.40 7.27 22.28
C GLY A 71 28.39 8.76 22.59
N THR A 72 27.96 9.52 21.59
CA THR A 72 27.79 10.97 21.70
C THR A 72 26.39 11.33 21.25
N VAL A 73 25.69 12.08 22.08
CA VAL A 73 24.41 12.70 21.73
C VAL A 73 24.68 14.01 21.02
N ARG A 74 24.22 14.13 19.78
CA ARG A 74 24.22 15.38 19.01
C ARG A 74 22.91 16.10 19.25
N HIS A 75 23.00 17.38 19.59
CA HIS A 75 21.81 18.18 19.91
C HIS A 75 21.98 19.64 19.52
N LEU A 76 20.86 20.28 19.21
CA LEU A 76 20.81 21.67 18.78
C LEU A 76 19.47 22.29 19.20
N SER A 77 19.47 23.57 19.58
CA SER A 77 18.23 24.28 19.87
C SER A 77 17.74 25.11 18.68
N VAL A 78 16.42 25.32 18.60
CA VAL A 78 15.82 26.23 17.61
C VAL A 78 16.38 27.65 17.78
N ALA A 79 16.62 28.09 19.03
CA ALA A 79 17.16 29.42 19.32
C ALA A 79 18.58 29.62 18.75
N GLU A 80 19.42 28.59 18.79
CA GLU A 80 20.77 28.64 18.19
C GLU A 80 20.70 28.69 16.67
N LEU A 81 19.85 27.88 16.06
CA LEU A 81 19.59 27.90 14.61
C LEU A 81 18.97 29.23 14.13
N GLU A 82 18.26 29.93 15.01
CA GLU A 82 17.74 31.26 14.73
C GLU A 82 18.84 32.32 14.76
N ALA A 83 19.79 32.20 15.70
CA ALA A 83 20.93 33.10 15.84
C ALA A 83 21.95 32.89 14.72
N ASP A 84 22.20 31.63 14.33
CA ASP A 84 23.08 31.25 13.23
C ASP A 84 22.47 30.07 12.44
N PRO A 85 22.11 30.25 11.15
CA PRO A 85 21.65 29.16 10.29
C PRO A 85 22.61 27.99 10.14
N HIS A 86 23.90 28.24 10.38
CA HIS A 86 24.98 27.27 10.31
C HIS A 86 25.50 26.88 11.70
N ALA A 87 24.70 27.12 12.76
CA ALA A 87 25.03 26.71 14.12
C ALA A 87 25.46 25.24 14.13
N ALA A 88 26.66 25.00 14.65
CA ALA A 88 27.17 23.65 14.82
C ALA A 88 26.38 22.93 15.92
N GLU A 89 26.10 21.65 15.69
CA GLU A 89 25.51 20.79 16.72
C GLU A 89 26.46 20.66 17.91
N HIS A 90 25.89 20.63 19.11
CA HIS A 90 26.64 20.29 20.30
C HIS A 90 26.75 18.77 20.42
N ALA A 91 27.89 18.32 20.93
CA ALA A 91 28.20 16.92 21.14
C ALA A 91 28.38 16.66 22.63
N THR A 92 27.47 15.89 23.22
CA THR A 92 27.52 15.52 24.64
C THR A 92 27.82 14.03 24.76
N PRO A 93 28.94 13.62 25.42
CA PRO A 93 29.23 12.21 25.67
C PRO A 93 28.11 11.55 26.45
N ALA A 94 27.76 10.32 26.07
CA ALA A 94 26.66 9.58 26.65
C ALA A 94 27.01 8.11 26.83
N VAL A 95 26.47 7.53 27.90
CA VAL A 95 26.45 6.08 28.12
C VAL A 95 24.99 5.64 28.08
N PHE A 96 24.72 4.60 27.29
CA PHE A 96 23.39 4.06 27.08
C PHE A 96 23.32 2.64 27.61
N TRP A 97 22.20 2.29 28.22
CA TRP A 97 21.89 0.92 28.61
C TRP A 97 20.68 0.41 27.84
N LEU A 98 20.90 -0.72 27.20
CA LEU A 98 19.98 -1.36 26.26
C LEU A 98 19.47 -2.65 26.88
N HIS A 99 18.23 -2.99 26.54
CA HIS A 99 17.61 -4.27 26.85
C HIS A 99 17.26 -4.95 25.54
N LEU A 100 17.87 -6.12 25.31
CA LEU A 100 17.72 -6.93 24.13
C LEU A 100 16.89 -8.16 24.49
N TRP A 101 15.84 -8.41 23.72
CA TRP A 101 14.92 -9.50 23.97
C TRP A 101 14.20 -9.94 22.71
N VAL A 102 13.56 -11.09 22.77
CA VAL A 102 12.88 -11.71 21.63
C VAL A 102 11.37 -11.74 21.88
N LEU A 103 10.58 -11.45 20.85
CA LEU A 103 9.13 -11.60 20.88
C LEU A 103 8.64 -12.19 19.54
N GLY A 104 8.12 -13.41 19.59
CA GLY A 104 7.80 -14.16 18.37
C GLY A 104 9.05 -14.33 17.52
N SER A 105 8.98 -14.00 16.23
CA SER A 105 10.13 -13.99 15.32
C SER A 105 10.95 -12.68 15.36
N GLY A 106 10.68 -11.76 16.30
CA GLY A 106 11.33 -10.45 16.33
C GLY A 106 12.44 -10.33 17.37
N LEU A 107 13.59 -9.76 17.00
CA LEU A 107 14.59 -9.24 17.93
C LEU A 107 14.29 -7.77 18.23
N LEU A 108 14.18 -7.42 19.51
CA LEU A 108 13.85 -6.08 19.99
C LEU A 108 15.00 -5.50 20.80
N ILE A 109 15.24 -4.20 20.60
CA ILE A 109 16.23 -3.43 21.34
C ILE A 109 15.53 -2.23 21.94
N ASP A 110 15.44 -2.19 23.26
CA ASP A 110 14.86 -1.08 24.01
C ASP A 110 15.97 -0.28 24.71
N LEU A 111 15.98 1.04 24.53
CA LEU A 111 16.78 1.96 25.32
C LEU A 111 16.15 2.13 26.70
N ARG A 112 16.79 1.57 27.72
CA ARG A 112 16.30 1.61 29.10
C ARG A 112 16.69 2.89 29.81
N SER A 113 17.97 3.24 29.78
CA SER A 113 18.48 4.43 30.44
C SER A 113 19.66 5.06 29.70
N VAL A 114 19.90 6.33 30.01
CA VAL A 114 21.00 7.13 29.48
C VAL A 114 21.67 7.92 30.61
N ASP A 115 22.99 8.02 30.58
CA ASP A 115 23.79 8.92 31.41
C ASP A 115 24.52 9.90 30.49
N LEU A 116 24.16 11.18 30.61
CA LEU A 116 24.74 12.26 29.81
C LEU A 116 25.83 12.97 30.62
N ALA A 117 27.06 12.96 30.09
CA ALA A 117 28.21 13.63 30.69
C ALA A 117 28.45 13.28 32.17
N GLY A 118 28.12 12.06 32.60
CA GLY A 118 28.34 11.57 33.97
C GLY A 118 27.40 12.18 35.01
N GLN A 119 26.21 12.61 34.60
CA GLN A 119 25.15 13.10 35.49
C GLN A 119 24.41 11.97 36.23
N GLY A 120 24.72 10.72 35.91
CA GLY A 120 24.09 9.51 36.45
C GLY A 120 22.98 8.97 35.54
N PRO A 121 22.72 7.64 35.56
CA PRO A 121 21.73 7.01 34.68
C PRO A 121 20.31 7.54 34.94
N ARG A 122 19.58 7.83 33.87
CA ARG A 122 18.18 8.26 33.90
C ARG A 122 17.37 7.38 32.97
N ASP A 123 16.22 6.92 33.44
CA ASP A 123 15.33 6.08 32.65
C ASP A 123 14.74 6.85 31.47
N VAL A 124 14.70 6.19 30.32
CA VAL A 124 14.12 6.71 29.08
C VAL A 124 12.97 5.79 28.67
N GLY A 125 13.23 4.49 28.53
CA GLY A 125 12.20 3.48 28.30
C GLY A 125 11.56 3.53 26.92
N HIS A 126 12.38 3.56 25.86
CA HIS A 126 11.90 3.62 24.46
C HIS A 126 12.41 2.44 23.64
N ARG A 127 11.63 2.01 22.64
CA ARG A 127 12.09 1.03 21.66
C ARG A 127 12.95 1.70 20.61
N LEU A 128 14.18 1.23 20.44
CA LEU A 128 15.08 1.70 19.37
C LEU A 128 14.86 0.93 18.08
N TRP A 129 14.69 -0.38 18.20
CA TRP A 129 14.72 -1.26 17.04
C TRP A 129 13.78 -2.45 17.21
N ARG A 130 13.17 -2.86 16.10
CA ARG A 130 12.49 -4.13 15.95
C ARG A 130 12.90 -4.75 14.62
N PHE A 131 13.62 -5.85 14.69
CA PHE A 131 13.98 -6.64 13.52
C PHE A 131 13.07 -7.86 13.45
N GLY A 132 12.34 -8.02 12.35
CA GLY A 132 11.61 -9.26 12.07
C GLY A 132 12.53 -10.26 11.38
N LEU A 133 12.73 -11.43 11.97
CA LEU A 133 13.24 -12.59 11.25
C LEU A 133 12.04 -13.11 10.45
N ASP A 134 12.13 -13.10 9.11
CA ASP A 134 11.06 -13.57 8.21
C ASP A 134 10.89 -15.10 8.35
N LEU A 135 10.26 -15.49 9.46
CA LEU A 135 10.05 -16.86 9.95
C LEU A 135 8.56 -17.13 10.17
N ASP A 136 7.69 -16.40 9.46
CA ASP A 136 6.23 -16.45 9.66
C ASP A 136 5.66 -17.86 9.43
N GLU A 137 6.29 -18.67 8.57
CA GLU A 137 5.92 -20.08 8.37
C GLU A 137 6.25 -20.97 9.59
N ALA A 138 7.25 -20.62 10.40
CA ALA A 138 7.76 -21.45 11.50
C ALA A 138 6.91 -21.38 12.78
N ARG A 139 5.92 -20.47 12.87
CA ARG A 139 5.02 -20.32 14.04
C ARG A 139 5.76 -20.24 15.38
N ILE A 140 6.68 -19.28 15.51
CA ILE A 140 7.41 -19.05 16.76
C ILE A 140 6.42 -18.69 17.88
N VAL A 141 6.49 -19.43 18.98
CA VAL A 141 5.62 -19.26 20.17
C VAL A 141 6.33 -18.46 21.26
N ASP A 142 7.64 -18.67 21.42
CA ASP A 142 8.45 -18.04 22.46
C ASP A 142 9.90 -17.89 22.00
N GLY A 143 10.70 -17.06 22.70
CA GLY A 143 12.11 -16.90 22.37
C GLY A 143 12.96 -16.29 23.47
N ALA A 144 14.26 -16.57 23.40
CA ALA A 144 15.26 -16.16 24.37
C ALA A 144 16.54 -15.69 23.68
N ILE A 145 17.28 -14.83 24.37
CA ILE A 145 18.65 -14.45 24.00
C ILE A 145 19.60 -14.77 25.15
N HIS A 146 20.70 -15.44 24.82
CA HIS A 146 21.73 -15.85 25.77
C HIS A 146 23.10 -15.35 25.32
N HIS A 147 23.95 -15.02 26.28
CA HIS A 147 25.36 -14.71 26.06
C HIS A 147 26.21 -15.56 27.00
N ALA A 148 27.05 -16.41 26.42
CA ALA A 148 27.93 -17.30 27.16
C ALA A 148 29.15 -17.66 26.30
N ASP A 149 30.31 -17.85 26.94
CA ASP A 149 31.53 -18.36 26.32
C ASP A 149 32.00 -17.62 25.05
N GLY A 150 31.69 -16.32 24.92
CA GLY A 150 32.04 -15.49 23.76
C GLY A 150 31.09 -15.63 22.56
N TYR A 151 29.90 -16.21 22.79
CA TYR A 151 28.86 -16.38 21.77
C TYR A 151 27.54 -15.79 22.25
N VAL A 152 26.78 -15.23 21.31
CA VAL A 152 25.40 -14.79 21.54
C VAL A 152 24.47 -15.72 20.78
N THR A 153 23.50 -16.32 21.47
CA THR A 153 22.55 -17.26 20.88
C THR A 153 21.13 -16.74 21.01
N LEU A 154 20.45 -16.57 19.89
CA LEU A 154 19.00 -16.39 19.82
C LEU A 154 18.35 -17.78 19.72
N ARG A 155 17.43 -18.09 20.62
CA ARG A 155 16.67 -19.34 20.63
C ARG A 155 15.20 -19.03 20.42
N LEU A 156 14.60 -19.63 19.40
CA LEU A 156 13.20 -19.43 19.02
C LEU A 156 12.49 -20.77 19.07
N SER A 157 11.47 -20.88 19.91
CA SER A 157 10.70 -22.11 20.06
C SER A 157 9.46 -22.09 19.19
N THR A 158 9.18 -23.21 18.50
CA THR A 158 7.90 -23.42 17.81
C THR A 158 6.87 -24.11 18.70
N THR A 159 7.23 -24.50 19.93
CA THR A 159 6.33 -25.12 20.92
C THR A 159 6.40 -24.42 22.28
N GLY A 160 5.32 -24.49 23.08
CA GLY A 160 5.32 -23.88 24.43
C GLY A 160 6.06 -24.69 25.50
N THR A 161 6.71 -25.79 25.15
CA THR A 161 7.27 -26.77 26.10
C THR A 161 8.79 -26.90 26.01
N ASP A 162 9.43 -26.27 25.04
CA ASP A 162 10.88 -26.33 24.88
C ASP A 162 11.60 -25.53 25.98
N ASP A 163 12.69 -26.08 26.49
CA ASP A 163 13.55 -25.41 27.46
C ASP A 163 14.44 -24.40 26.75
N LEU A 164 14.04 -23.13 26.79
CA LEU A 164 14.79 -22.04 26.20
C LEU A 164 16.09 -21.72 26.95
N SER A 165 16.25 -22.18 28.20
CA SER A 165 17.43 -21.91 29.04
C SER A 165 18.56 -22.92 28.90
N ALA A 166 18.29 -24.07 28.28
CA ALA A 166 19.30 -25.08 28.02
C ALA A 166 20.40 -24.54 27.08
N PRO A 167 21.64 -25.05 27.14
CA PRO A 167 22.69 -24.67 26.19
C PRO A 167 22.35 -25.12 24.74
N PRO A 168 22.93 -24.48 23.72
CA PRO A 168 22.85 -24.91 22.32
C PRO A 168 23.41 -26.33 22.13
N VAL A 169 22.83 -27.09 21.20
CA VAL A 169 23.27 -28.47 20.91
C VAL A 169 24.54 -28.49 20.06
N HIS A 170 24.67 -27.52 19.14
CA HIS A 170 25.86 -27.30 18.34
C HIS A 170 26.35 -25.88 18.55
N HIS A 171 27.67 -25.76 18.59
CA HIS A 171 28.36 -24.50 18.79
C HIS A 171 29.24 -24.17 17.58
N LEU A 172 29.39 -22.88 17.31
CA LEU A 172 30.23 -22.30 16.27
C LEU A 172 31.70 -22.75 16.40
N ASP A 173 32.13 -23.09 17.62
CA ASP A 173 33.47 -23.60 17.93
C ASP A 173 33.67 -25.09 17.60
N GLN A 174 32.65 -25.77 17.08
CA GLN A 174 32.70 -27.20 16.70
C GLN A 174 32.81 -27.38 15.18
N PRO A 175 33.49 -28.43 14.68
CA PRO A 175 33.57 -28.71 13.25
C PRO A 175 32.18 -29.09 12.71
N PRO A 176 31.82 -28.74 11.46
CA PRO A 176 32.64 -28.07 10.44
C PRO A 176 32.64 -26.54 10.52
N HIS A 177 32.00 -25.94 11.53
CA HIS A 177 31.73 -24.50 11.59
C HIS A 177 32.84 -23.68 12.24
N GLN A 178 33.86 -24.34 12.79
CA GLN A 178 35.09 -23.71 13.30
C GLN A 178 35.66 -22.73 12.28
N SER A 179 35.61 -21.42 12.59
CA SER A 179 36.00 -20.25 11.78
C SER A 179 34.90 -19.48 11.04
N ASN A 180 33.63 -19.89 11.18
CA ASN A 180 32.49 -19.09 10.73
C ASN A 180 32.14 -18.01 11.76
N ASP A 181 31.46 -16.94 11.32
CA ASP A 181 31.07 -15.83 12.20
C ASP A 181 29.65 -16.03 12.78
N PHE A 182 28.86 -16.90 12.14
CA PHE A 182 27.43 -17.10 12.38
C PHE A 182 26.97 -18.50 11.99
N LEU A 183 26.04 -19.06 12.76
CA LEU A 183 25.39 -20.35 12.55
C LEU A 183 23.89 -20.27 12.85
N VAL A 184 23.06 -20.69 11.90
CA VAL A 184 21.63 -20.95 12.13
C VAL A 184 21.38 -22.43 12.12
N ARG A 185 20.72 -22.92 13.15
CA ARG A 185 20.21 -24.27 13.25
C ARG A 185 18.69 -24.25 13.23
N VAL A 186 18.10 -25.07 12.37
CA VAL A 186 16.68 -25.39 12.40
C VAL A 186 16.58 -26.85 12.82
N SER A 187 16.05 -27.10 14.03
CA SER A 187 15.89 -28.44 14.56
C SER A 187 15.10 -29.31 13.60
N GLY A 188 15.53 -30.57 13.44
CA GLY A 188 14.81 -31.56 12.65
C GLY A 188 13.33 -31.71 13.05
N GLU A 189 13.07 -31.59 14.35
CA GLU A 189 11.73 -31.65 14.93
C GLU A 189 10.82 -30.51 14.45
N VAL A 190 11.36 -29.35 14.04
CA VAL A 190 10.57 -28.27 13.43
C VAL A 190 9.95 -28.75 12.11
N PHE A 191 10.71 -29.49 11.30
CA PHE A 191 10.21 -30.08 10.06
C PHE A 191 9.22 -31.21 10.32
N ALA A 192 9.45 -32.02 11.37
CA ALA A 192 8.55 -33.09 11.78
C ALA A 192 7.20 -32.54 12.25
N ASP A 193 7.21 -31.57 13.17
CA ASP A 193 6.00 -30.92 13.68
C ASP A 193 5.22 -30.23 12.56
N ALA A 194 5.90 -29.52 11.66
CA ALA A 194 5.28 -28.88 10.50
C ALA A 194 4.58 -29.92 9.60
N LEU A 195 5.23 -31.06 9.36
CA LEU A 195 4.70 -32.17 8.55
C LEU A 195 3.49 -32.83 9.24
N ALA A 196 3.59 -33.18 10.52
CA ALA A 196 2.49 -33.77 11.29
C ALA A 196 1.28 -32.83 11.38
N ALA A 197 1.50 -31.54 11.62
CA ALA A 197 0.45 -30.53 11.67
C ALA A 197 -0.23 -30.36 10.30
N GLN A 198 0.54 -30.39 9.22
CA GLN A 198 -0.01 -30.33 7.86
C GLN A 198 -0.86 -31.56 7.55
N LEU A 199 -0.37 -32.77 7.84
CA LEU A 199 -1.11 -34.01 7.65
C LEU A 199 -2.41 -34.02 8.48
N THR A 200 -2.32 -33.61 9.75
CA THR A 200 -3.49 -33.54 10.65
C THR A 200 -4.56 -32.60 10.10
N ARG A 201 -4.17 -31.41 9.60
CA ARG A 201 -5.10 -30.48 8.95
C ARG A 201 -5.75 -31.07 7.71
N GLN A 202 -4.99 -31.81 6.90
CA GLN A 202 -5.49 -32.43 5.68
C GLN A 202 -6.44 -33.62 5.95
N LEU A 203 -6.26 -34.30 7.08
CA LEU A 203 -7.12 -35.41 7.51
C LEU A 203 -8.39 -34.96 8.26
N ALA A 204 -8.64 -33.65 8.36
CA ALA A 204 -9.81 -33.09 9.03
C ALA A 204 -10.74 -32.35 8.04
N PRO A 205 -11.92 -32.91 7.67
CA PRO A 205 -12.48 -34.19 8.11
C PRO A 205 -11.84 -35.40 7.38
N PRO A 206 -11.90 -36.61 7.99
CA PRO A 206 -11.33 -37.80 7.40
C PRO A 206 -12.01 -38.16 6.07
N PRO A 207 -11.26 -38.53 5.03
CA PRO A 207 -11.83 -38.54 3.68
C PRO A 207 -12.58 -39.83 3.38
N GLN A 208 -13.60 -39.72 2.53
CA GLN A 208 -14.35 -40.86 2.01
C GLN A 208 -14.99 -41.80 3.05
N GLY A 209 -15.31 -41.30 4.24
CA GLY A 209 -15.85 -42.14 5.31
C GLY A 209 -14.83 -43.14 5.85
N THR A 210 -13.53 -42.80 5.77
CA THR A 210 -12.53 -43.36 6.68
C THR A 210 -12.65 -42.73 8.06
N THR A 211 -12.00 -43.35 9.02
CA THR A 211 -11.73 -42.80 10.33
C THR A 211 -10.22 -42.81 10.55
N VAL A 212 -9.70 -41.78 11.21
CA VAL A 212 -8.31 -41.76 11.66
C VAL A 212 -8.19 -42.77 12.80
N GLU A 213 -7.46 -43.86 12.57
CA GLU A 213 -7.18 -44.88 13.59
C GLU A 213 -5.96 -44.47 14.42
N GLU A 214 -4.93 -43.98 13.75
CA GLU A 214 -3.76 -43.38 14.38
C GLU A 214 -3.54 -41.98 13.81
N TYR A 215 -3.52 -40.99 14.71
CA TYR A 215 -3.27 -39.60 14.32
C TYR A 215 -1.84 -39.45 13.81
N PRO A 216 -1.60 -38.54 12.85
CA PRO A 216 -0.26 -38.28 12.34
C PRO A 216 0.70 -37.94 13.47
N HIS A 217 1.76 -38.73 13.56
CA HIS A 217 2.92 -38.42 14.37
C HIS A 217 4.12 -38.34 13.43
N ALA A 218 5.06 -37.46 13.75
CA ALA A 218 6.28 -37.31 12.96
C ALA A 218 7.48 -37.25 13.88
N ALA A 219 8.62 -37.70 13.37
CA ALA A 219 9.91 -37.61 14.03
C ALA A 219 11.00 -37.28 13.01
N TRP A 220 12.07 -36.63 13.47
CA TRP A 220 13.26 -36.47 12.67
C TRP A 220 14.13 -37.73 12.75
N GLY A 221 14.57 -38.26 11.61
CA GLY A 221 15.32 -39.50 11.57
C GLY A 221 16.10 -39.71 10.28
N ASN A 222 17.07 -40.61 10.35
CA ASN A 222 17.78 -41.07 9.16
C ASN A 222 16.87 -42.05 8.41
N TRP A 223 16.43 -41.65 7.23
CA TRP A 223 15.45 -42.38 6.44
C TRP A 223 16.03 -42.69 5.05
N ALA A 224 15.65 -43.85 4.52
CA ALA A 224 15.97 -44.26 3.17
C ALA A 224 14.66 -44.68 2.45
N PRO A 225 14.34 -44.10 1.28
CA PRO A 225 13.26 -44.64 0.45
C PRO A 225 13.60 -46.09 0.05
N GLY A 226 12.65 -47.00 0.23
CA GLY A 226 12.87 -48.45 0.14
C GLY A 226 13.52 -48.97 -1.15
N LEU A 227 14.43 -49.93 -0.97
CA LEU A 227 14.91 -50.99 -1.89
C LEU A 227 15.08 -50.67 -3.40
N GLY A 228 15.82 -49.60 -3.72
CA GLY A 228 16.58 -49.49 -4.97
C GLY A 228 18.07 -49.83 -4.75
N TRP A 229 18.81 -50.26 -5.78
CA TRP A 229 20.22 -50.71 -5.69
C TRP A 229 21.26 -49.62 -5.29
N ARG A 230 20.82 -48.45 -4.82
CA ARG A 230 21.60 -47.48 -4.04
C ARG A 230 20.66 -46.68 -3.12
N PRO A 231 20.39 -47.09 -1.87
CA PRO A 231 19.68 -46.24 -0.92
C PRO A 231 20.52 -44.97 -0.67
N ARG A 232 19.95 -43.80 -1.00
CA ARG A 232 20.50 -42.52 -0.54
C ARG A 232 19.96 -42.28 0.87
N TRP A 233 20.70 -42.77 1.87
CA TRP A 233 20.45 -42.47 3.27
C TRP A 233 20.57 -40.96 3.48
N GLY A 234 19.57 -40.37 4.13
CA GLY A 234 19.54 -38.95 4.41
C GLY A 234 18.62 -38.65 5.58
N TRP A 235 18.87 -37.52 6.22
CA TRP A 235 18.01 -37.03 7.30
C TRP A 235 16.73 -36.44 6.73
N ALA A 236 15.60 -36.83 7.33
CA ALA A 236 14.28 -36.39 6.92
C ALA A 236 13.33 -36.36 8.12
N ALA A 237 12.31 -35.50 8.02
CA ALA A 237 11.13 -35.59 8.87
C ALA A 237 10.23 -36.70 8.32
N VAL A 238 10.01 -37.75 9.10
CA VAL A 238 9.18 -38.89 8.72
C VAL A 238 7.92 -38.85 9.56
N ALA A 239 6.77 -38.86 8.90
CA ALA A 239 5.47 -38.88 9.53
C ALA A 239 4.69 -40.10 9.10
N ASP A 240 4.06 -40.76 10.07
CA ASP A 240 3.24 -41.93 9.86
C ASP A 240 1.82 -41.68 10.39
N CYS A 241 0.82 -42.15 9.65
CA CYS A 241 -0.56 -42.16 10.11
C CYS A 241 -1.30 -43.37 9.58
N VAL A 242 -2.32 -43.81 10.33
CA VAL A 242 -3.13 -44.97 9.94
C VAL A 242 -4.56 -44.52 9.72
N LEU A 243 -5.04 -44.73 8.49
CA LEU A 243 -6.43 -44.53 8.13
C LEU A 243 -7.14 -45.86 8.07
N LYS A 244 -8.30 -45.91 8.72
CA LYS A 244 -9.17 -47.08 8.73
C LYS A 244 -10.41 -46.82 7.90
N LYS A 245 -10.70 -47.73 6.98
CA LYS A 245 -11.98 -47.79 6.28
C LYS A 245 -12.88 -48.82 6.98
N PRO A 246 -13.89 -48.39 7.77
CA PRO A 246 -14.86 -49.32 8.32
C PRO A 246 -15.71 -49.94 7.20
N ASP A 247 -16.06 -51.22 7.37
CA ASP A 247 -16.87 -52.02 6.42
C ASP A 247 -16.32 -52.01 4.98
N ALA A 248 -14.99 -52.08 4.82
CA ALA A 248 -14.33 -51.98 3.52
C ALA A 248 -14.76 -53.08 2.54
N CYS A 249 -15.04 -54.30 3.04
CA CYS A 249 -15.51 -55.41 2.23
C CYS A 249 -16.37 -56.39 3.06
N PRO A 250 -17.31 -57.12 2.43
CA PRO A 250 -17.99 -58.25 3.06
C PRO A 250 -17.09 -59.48 3.08
N ALA A 251 -16.84 -60.07 4.26
CA ALA A 251 -16.07 -61.31 4.41
C ALA A 251 -16.89 -62.45 5.02
N LEU A 252 -16.36 -63.67 4.92
CA LEU A 252 -17.01 -64.92 5.37
C LEU A 252 -17.39 -64.92 6.87
N PHE A 253 -16.79 -64.03 7.68
CA PHE A 253 -16.96 -63.94 9.13
C PHE A 253 -17.45 -62.56 9.62
N GLY A 254 -18.04 -61.74 8.74
CA GLY A 254 -18.49 -60.38 9.04
C GLY A 254 -17.85 -59.33 8.14
N PRO A 255 -18.29 -58.05 8.20
CA PRO A 255 -17.61 -56.97 7.50
C PRO A 255 -16.18 -56.79 8.05
N VAL A 256 -15.23 -56.54 7.16
CA VAL A 256 -13.82 -56.35 7.50
C VAL A 256 -13.47 -54.87 7.32
N ASP A 257 -12.89 -54.29 8.36
CA ASP A 257 -12.28 -52.97 8.29
C ASP A 257 -10.86 -53.11 7.73
N VAL A 258 -10.43 -52.13 6.92
CA VAL A 258 -9.06 -52.14 6.38
C VAL A 258 -8.33 -50.87 6.76
N SER A 259 -7.12 -51.09 7.29
CA SER A 259 -6.20 -50.04 7.71
C SER A 259 -5.09 -49.86 6.67
N VAL A 260 -4.81 -48.61 6.34
CA VAL A 260 -3.74 -48.18 5.43
C VAL A 260 -2.80 -47.29 6.22
N GLU A 261 -1.54 -47.69 6.26
CA GLU A 261 -0.45 -46.89 6.80
C GLU A 261 0.05 -45.95 5.70
N ILE A 262 0.14 -44.66 6.02
CA ILE A 262 0.65 -43.62 5.14
C ILE A 262 1.92 -43.09 5.77
N THR A 263 3.01 -43.19 5.04
CA THR A 263 4.32 -42.64 5.42
C THR A 263 4.63 -41.45 4.52
N ALA A 264 4.97 -40.32 5.14
CA ALA A 264 5.44 -39.12 4.49
C ALA A 264 6.86 -38.80 4.97
N ALA A 265 7.82 -38.70 4.06
CA ALA A 265 9.20 -38.34 4.38
C ALA A 265 9.58 -37.03 3.69
N LEU A 266 9.95 -36.01 4.46
CA LEU A 266 10.36 -34.68 4.00
C LEU A 266 11.85 -34.47 4.24
N SER A 267 12.66 -34.44 3.18
CA SER A 267 14.06 -34.04 3.23
C SER A 267 14.26 -32.59 2.79
N VAL A 268 15.31 -31.96 3.30
CA VAL A 268 15.66 -30.57 3.03
C VAL A 268 17.12 -30.44 2.60
N GLU A 269 17.38 -29.56 1.64
CA GLU A 269 18.71 -29.29 1.10
C GLU A 269 18.80 -27.84 0.65
N VAL A 270 19.95 -27.18 0.84
CA VAL A 270 20.19 -25.84 0.27
C VAL A 270 20.96 -25.99 -1.05
N ARG A 271 20.34 -25.63 -2.16
CA ARG A 271 20.99 -25.67 -3.47
C ARG A 271 21.62 -24.33 -3.79
N LYS A 272 22.93 -24.35 -4.07
CA LYS A 272 23.59 -23.23 -4.73
C LYS A 272 23.23 -23.28 -6.22
N PRO A 273 23.09 -22.13 -6.88
CA PRO A 273 22.87 -22.08 -8.31
C PRO A 273 24.03 -22.76 -9.06
N ASP A 274 23.72 -23.73 -9.91
CA ASP A 274 24.68 -24.66 -10.51
C ASP A 274 25.87 -23.94 -11.20
N THR A 275 27.10 -24.16 -10.71
CA THR A 275 28.25 -24.27 -11.63
C THR A 275 28.21 -25.64 -12.28
N ALA A 276 27.45 -25.75 -13.38
CA ALA A 276 27.25 -26.92 -14.24
C ALA A 276 26.62 -28.17 -13.56
N PRO A 277 25.73 -28.90 -14.27
CA PRO A 277 25.18 -30.16 -13.73
C PRO A 277 26.26 -31.25 -13.68
N ASP A 278 26.35 -31.95 -12.55
CA ASP A 278 27.05 -33.23 -12.45
C ASP A 278 26.39 -34.22 -13.44
N PRO A 279 27.14 -34.88 -14.34
CA PRO A 279 26.57 -35.79 -15.32
C PRO A 279 25.79 -36.91 -14.65
N ASP A 280 24.58 -37.16 -15.14
CA ASP A 280 23.73 -38.28 -14.74
C ASP A 280 24.53 -39.59 -14.72
N PRO A 281 24.67 -40.26 -13.56
CA PRO A 281 25.44 -41.50 -13.44
C PRO A 281 24.81 -42.68 -14.21
N ALA A 282 23.61 -42.53 -14.78
CA ALA A 282 22.99 -43.53 -15.62
C ALA A 282 23.54 -43.57 -17.07
N HIS A 283 24.14 -42.49 -17.58
CA HIS A 283 24.65 -42.42 -18.95
C HIS A 283 25.90 -41.53 -19.07
N PRO A 284 27.11 -42.08 -18.87
CA PRO A 284 28.35 -41.33 -19.09
C PRO A 284 28.58 -41.17 -20.60
N GLY A 285 28.08 -40.06 -21.18
CA GLY A 285 28.46 -39.65 -22.54
C GLY A 285 27.36 -39.14 -23.49
N ALA A 286 26.15 -38.81 -23.03
CA ALA A 286 25.17 -38.17 -23.91
C ALA A 286 25.45 -36.65 -24.06
N PRO A 287 25.56 -36.10 -25.30
CA PRO A 287 25.69 -34.66 -25.50
C PRO A 287 24.39 -33.93 -25.09
N PRO A 288 24.47 -32.65 -24.68
CA PRO A 288 23.31 -31.90 -24.19
C PRO A 288 22.22 -31.78 -25.28
N PRO A 289 20.93 -31.77 -24.90
CA PRO A 289 19.85 -31.69 -25.87
C PRO A 289 19.88 -30.36 -26.62
N ASP A 290 19.85 -30.45 -27.96
CA ASP A 290 19.75 -29.32 -28.88
C ASP A 290 18.52 -28.46 -28.57
N VAL A 291 18.75 -27.14 -28.47
CA VAL A 291 17.68 -26.13 -28.38
C VAL A 291 16.76 -26.28 -29.60
N PRO A 292 15.44 -26.46 -29.43
CA PRO A 292 14.54 -26.63 -30.56
C PRO A 292 14.57 -25.37 -31.46
N PRO A 293 14.62 -25.52 -32.79
CA PRO A 293 14.74 -24.39 -33.70
C PRO A 293 13.45 -23.55 -33.66
N GLY A 294 13.55 -22.34 -33.10
CA GLY A 294 12.42 -21.40 -33.02
C GLY A 294 12.46 -20.39 -31.88
N THR A 295 13.44 -20.42 -30.97
CA THR A 295 13.53 -19.43 -29.89
C THR A 295 14.00 -18.07 -30.45
N PRO A 296 13.22 -16.98 -30.33
CA PRO A 296 13.62 -15.66 -30.83
C PRO A 296 14.80 -15.10 -30.01
N PRO A 297 15.77 -14.41 -30.62
CA PRO A 297 16.87 -13.78 -29.89
C PRO A 297 16.36 -12.49 -29.23
N GLY A 298 16.15 -12.50 -27.91
CA GLY A 298 15.70 -11.29 -27.22
C GLY A 298 15.31 -11.39 -25.74
N THR A 299 15.62 -12.47 -25.03
CA THR A 299 15.41 -12.47 -23.57
C THR A 299 16.57 -11.71 -22.91
N PRO A 300 16.32 -10.64 -22.12
CA PRO A 300 17.38 -9.94 -21.40
C PRO A 300 18.06 -10.92 -20.43
N PRO A 301 19.32 -10.67 -20.01
CA PRO A 301 19.99 -11.53 -19.05
C PRO A 301 19.14 -11.57 -17.78
N GLY A 302 18.56 -12.75 -17.50
CA GLY A 302 17.84 -13.00 -16.26
C GLY A 302 18.78 -12.74 -15.08
N ALA A 303 18.21 -12.30 -13.96
CA ALA A 303 18.93 -12.11 -12.71
C ALA A 303 19.85 -13.32 -12.42
N PRO A 304 21.04 -13.11 -11.83
CA PRO A 304 21.94 -14.21 -11.51
C PRO A 304 21.19 -15.28 -10.71
N PRO A 305 21.43 -16.57 -10.98
CA PRO A 305 20.70 -17.64 -10.34
C PRO A 305 20.92 -17.56 -8.81
N LYS A 306 19.83 -17.66 -8.04
CA LYS A 306 19.81 -17.45 -6.58
C LYS A 306 19.97 -18.79 -5.86
N ALA A 307 20.51 -18.79 -4.64
CA ALA A 307 20.50 -20.00 -3.79
C ALA A 307 19.06 -20.29 -3.33
N GLU A 308 18.68 -21.57 -3.28
CA GLU A 308 17.30 -22.01 -3.03
C GLU A 308 17.27 -23.09 -1.95
N LEU A 309 16.30 -23.02 -1.05
CA LEU A 309 15.93 -24.15 -0.19
C LEU A 309 15.09 -25.12 -1.01
N GLU A 310 15.61 -26.32 -1.24
CA GLU A 310 14.90 -27.42 -1.89
C GLU A 310 14.33 -28.36 -0.82
N GLN A 311 13.01 -28.56 -0.85
CA GLN A 311 12.31 -29.50 0.01
C GLN A 311 11.79 -30.65 -0.86
N THR A 312 12.15 -31.88 -0.52
CA THR A 312 11.72 -33.08 -1.24
C THR A 312 10.81 -33.92 -0.35
N LEU A 313 9.55 -34.08 -0.76
CA LEU A 313 8.55 -34.85 -0.04
C LEU A 313 8.30 -36.17 -0.76
N HIS A 314 8.57 -37.29 -0.11
CA HIS A 314 8.20 -38.62 -0.56
C HIS A 314 6.96 -39.12 0.19
N LEU A 315 5.93 -39.54 -0.55
CA LEU A 315 4.71 -40.12 0.00
C LEU A 315 4.59 -41.57 -0.43
N SER A 316 4.45 -42.47 0.53
CA SER A 316 4.20 -43.90 0.31
C SER A 316 3.01 -44.36 1.17
N GLY A 317 2.30 -45.38 0.70
CA GLY A 317 1.23 -46.00 1.47
C GLY A 317 1.25 -47.51 1.30
N ASP A 318 1.11 -48.24 2.41
CA ASP A 318 0.99 -49.69 2.41
C ASP A 318 -0.28 -50.11 3.17
N ALA A 319 -0.95 -51.14 2.68
CA ALA A 319 -2.17 -51.64 3.30
C ALA A 319 -1.83 -52.86 4.15
N SER A 320 -2.48 -53.01 5.32
CA SER A 320 -2.30 -54.18 6.19
C SER A 320 -2.51 -55.49 5.44
N ASP A 321 -1.43 -56.26 5.27
CA ASP A 321 -1.40 -57.55 4.54
C ASP A 321 -2.45 -58.55 5.07
N TRP A 322 -2.81 -58.47 6.35
CA TRP A 322 -3.75 -59.38 7.00
C TRP A 322 -5.22 -59.07 6.72
N ASP A 323 -5.60 -57.81 6.60
CA ASP A 323 -7.00 -57.42 6.36
C ASP A 323 -7.35 -57.46 4.87
N VAL A 324 -6.36 -57.15 4.01
CA VAL A 324 -6.43 -57.37 2.56
C VAL A 324 -6.61 -58.86 2.22
N PHE A 325 -5.94 -59.75 2.95
CA PHE A 325 -6.10 -61.21 2.83
C PHE A 325 -7.51 -61.68 3.25
N ARG A 326 -8.08 -61.11 4.33
CA ARG A 326 -9.45 -61.42 4.78
C ARG A 326 -10.51 -60.96 3.79
N CYS A 327 -10.34 -59.79 3.17
CA CYS A 327 -11.21 -59.33 2.09
C CYS A 327 -11.16 -60.26 0.88
N PHE A 328 -9.97 -60.71 0.48
CA PHE A 328 -9.79 -61.64 -0.63
C PHE A 328 -10.51 -62.99 -0.41
N LEU A 329 -10.48 -63.53 0.81
CA LEU A 329 -11.17 -64.78 1.15
C LEU A 329 -12.70 -64.66 1.13
N GLY A 330 -13.25 -63.45 1.23
CA GLY A 330 -14.69 -63.17 1.27
C GLY A 330 -15.38 -63.06 -0.10
N THR A 331 -14.66 -62.61 -1.14
CA THR A 331 -15.28 -62.09 -2.38
C THR A 331 -15.06 -62.97 -3.61
N GLY A 332 -15.09 -64.31 -3.49
CA GLY A 332 -14.74 -65.25 -4.56
C GLY A 332 -14.99 -64.77 -6.01
N GLY A 333 -13.90 -64.50 -6.76
CA GLY A 333 -13.82 -64.39 -8.22
C GLY A 333 -14.78 -63.43 -8.97
N ILE A 334 -14.23 -62.29 -9.44
CA ILE A 334 -14.60 -61.50 -10.64
C ILE A 334 -16.10 -61.14 -10.83
N GLY A 335 -16.44 -59.86 -10.61
CA GLY A 335 -17.64 -59.24 -11.20
C GLY A 335 -17.99 -57.88 -10.60
N GLY A 336 -17.66 -56.77 -11.28
CA GLY A 336 -18.16 -55.45 -10.87
C GLY A 336 -17.36 -54.22 -11.33
N LEU A 337 -16.98 -54.16 -12.60
CA LEU A 337 -16.54 -52.93 -13.27
C LEU A 337 -17.75 -51.97 -13.46
N LEU A 338 -17.65 -50.71 -12.99
CA LEU A 338 -18.12 -49.42 -13.59
C LEU A 338 -18.78 -48.40 -12.63
N PHE A 339 -18.45 -47.10 -12.86
CA PHE A 339 -18.98 -45.79 -12.36
C PHE A 339 -18.43 -45.25 -11.02
N GLY A 340 -17.95 -43.99 -10.86
CA GLY A 340 -17.76 -42.83 -11.73
C GLY A 340 -17.21 -41.63 -10.90
N ILE A 341 -16.24 -40.89 -11.47
CA ILE A 341 -15.40 -39.84 -10.87
C ILE A 341 -15.99 -38.45 -11.11
N ALA A 342 -16.03 -37.58 -10.08
CA ALA A 342 -15.91 -36.12 -10.20
C ALA A 342 -15.93 -35.48 -8.80
N THR A 343 -14.93 -34.66 -8.40
CA THR A 343 -15.17 -33.25 -7.98
C THR A 343 -14.01 -32.41 -7.39
N ASN A 344 -12.83 -32.88 -6.90
CA ASN A 344 -11.83 -31.91 -6.34
C ASN A 344 -10.37 -32.44 -6.15
N PRO A 345 -9.29 -31.68 -6.49
CA PRO A 345 -7.91 -32.19 -6.64
C PRO A 345 -7.06 -32.40 -5.36
N VAL A 346 -7.31 -31.74 -4.22
CA VAL A 346 -6.64 -32.09 -2.94
C VAL A 346 -7.40 -33.19 -2.19
N VAL A 347 -8.71 -33.26 -2.44
CA VAL A 347 -9.64 -34.23 -1.85
C VAL A 347 -9.47 -35.63 -2.49
N GLY A 348 -8.87 -35.73 -3.68
CA GLY A 348 -8.73 -37.00 -4.42
C GLY A 348 -7.75 -38.01 -3.80
N VAL A 349 -6.75 -37.56 -3.03
CA VAL A 349 -5.65 -38.40 -2.54
C VAL A 349 -6.12 -39.49 -1.58
N ILE A 350 -7.04 -39.14 -0.69
CA ILE A 350 -7.49 -40.04 0.38
C ILE A 350 -8.84 -40.68 0.01
N ILE A 351 -9.52 -40.11 -0.98
CA ILE A 351 -10.75 -40.60 -1.62
C ILE A 351 -10.41 -41.59 -2.78
N GLY A 352 -9.18 -41.66 -3.26
CA GLY A 352 -8.79 -42.73 -4.20
C GLY A 352 -8.59 -44.06 -3.49
N ALA A 353 -7.78 -44.02 -2.43
CA ALA A 353 -7.31 -45.19 -1.68
C ALA A 353 -8.43 -46.00 -0.98
N VAL A 354 -9.57 -45.38 -0.73
CA VAL A 354 -10.62 -45.93 0.15
C VAL A 354 -11.75 -46.61 -0.64
N GLY A 355 -11.83 -46.39 -1.95
CA GLY A 355 -12.90 -46.94 -2.80
C GLY A 355 -12.68 -48.34 -3.39
N LEU A 356 -11.49 -48.95 -3.27
CA LEU A 356 -11.12 -50.14 -4.05
C LEU A 356 -10.32 -51.18 -3.26
N ILE A 357 -10.72 -51.39 -2.00
CA ILE A 357 -10.12 -52.40 -1.12
C ILE A 357 -10.75 -53.78 -1.38
N ALA A 358 -10.37 -54.41 -2.48
CA ALA A 358 -10.58 -55.85 -2.70
C ALA A 358 -9.67 -56.37 -3.84
N LEU A 359 -8.47 -56.90 -3.50
CA LEU A 359 -7.69 -57.97 -4.17
C LEU A 359 -6.16 -57.80 -3.99
N GLY A 360 -5.58 -58.67 -3.15
CA GLY A 360 -4.25 -58.57 -2.53
C GLY A 360 -2.98 -58.72 -3.38
N GLU A 361 -3.02 -58.52 -4.69
CA GLU A 361 -1.77 -58.27 -5.47
C GLU A 361 -1.97 -57.21 -6.58
N ILE A 362 -3.22 -56.97 -7.01
CA ILE A 362 -3.58 -55.90 -7.96
C ILE A 362 -3.71 -54.55 -7.23
N VAL A 363 -4.08 -54.54 -5.94
CA VAL A 363 -4.27 -53.32 -5.12
C VAL A 363 -2.95 -52.63 -4.76
N ARG A 364 -1.85 -53.36 -4.54
CA ARG A 364 -0.52 -52.72 -4.42
C ARG A 364 -0.24 -51.88 -5.66
N GLY A 365 -0.51 -52.39 -6.86
CA GLY A 365 -0.36 -51.66 -8.12
C GLY A 365 -1.30 -50.45 -8.27
N GLN A 366 -2.57 -50.55 -7.85
CA GLN A 366 -3.56 -49.47 -8.00
C GLN A 366 -3.44 -48.37 -6.94
N VAL A 367 -3.13 -48.69 -5.68
CA VAL A 367 -2.79 -47.70 -4.65
C VAL A 367 -1.51 -46.98 -5.06
N ARG A 368 -0.48 -47.70 -5.51
CA ARG A 368 0.74 -47.10 -6.08
C ARG A 368 0.42 -46.21 -7.28
N GLN A 369 -0.41 -46.66 -8.22
CA GLN A 369 -0.81 -45.88 -9.40
C GLN A 369 -1.67 -44.65 -9.07
N GLN A 370 -2.45 -44.65 -7.99
CA GLN A 370 -3.21 -43.47 -7.58
C GLN A 370 -2.41 -42.49 -6.73
N VAL A 371 -1.49 -42.97 -5.88
CA VAL A 371 -0.47 -42.11 -5.27
C VAL A 371 0.32 -41.42 -6.39
N ARG A 372 0.60 -42.14 -7.50
CA ARG A 372 1.23 -41.60 -8.73
C ARG A 372 0.53 -40.39 -9.33
N ASP A 373 -0.79 -40.24 -9.25
CA ASP A 373 -1.52 -39.19 -9.98
C ASP A 373 -1.88 -37.97 -9.11
N VAL A 374 -1.24 -37.82 -7.94
CA VAL A 374 -1.52 -36.75 -6.97
C VAL A 374 -0.81 -35.44 -7.35
N ASP A 375 -1.56 -34.33 -7.31
CA ASP A 375 -1.05 -32.95 -7.42
C ASP A 375 -1.01 -32.30 -6.02
N ALA A 376 0.15 -31.77 -5.61
CA ALA A 376 0.39 -31.24 -4.26
C ALA A 376 0.99 -29.82 -4.26
N PRO A 377 0.30 -28.78 -4.77
CA PRO A 377 0.81 -27.41 -4.72
C PRO A 377 1.03 -26.94 -3.27
N PRO A 378 2.11 -26.19 -2.94
CA PRO A 378 3.10 -25.57 -3.84
C PRO A 378 4.22 -26.51 -4.32
N PHE A 379 4.21 -27.80 -3.95
CA PHE A 379 5.19 -28.75 -4.45
C PHE A 379 4.86 -29.19 -5.88
N VAL A 380 5.92 -29.37 -6.67
CA VAL A 380 5.86 -29.88 -8.04
C VAL A 380 6.25 -31.34 -8.02
N ARG A 381 5.45 -32.19 -8.67
CA ARG A 381 5.75 -33.63 -8.80
C ARG A 381 6.99 -33.83 -9.68
N VAL A 382 7.97 -34.57 -9.18
CA VAL A 382 9.26 -34.80 -9.89
C VAL A 382 9.38 -36.22 -10.42
N GLY A 383 8.80 -37.20 -9.72
CA GLY A 383 8.92 -38.59 -10.12
C GLY A 383 8.07 -39.50 -9.25
N SER A 384 7.98 -40.74 -9.70
CA SER A 384 7.25 -41.78 -9.00
C SER A 384 7.80 -43.15 -9.31
N ASP A 385 7.84 -44.03 -8.31
CA ASP A 385 8.33 -45.41 -8.44
C ASP A 385 7.34 -46.40 -7.82
N ASP A 386 7.78 -47.65 -7.68
CA ASP A 386 6.97 -48.72 -7.12
C ASP A 386 6.77 -48.58 -5.60
N GLY A 387 7.42 -47.62 -4.93
CA GLY A 387 7.30 -47.35 -3.50
C GLY A 387 6.44 -46.13 -3.17
N GLY A 388 6.37 -45.13 -4.05
CA GLY A 388 5.65 -43.90 -3.76
C GLY A 388 5.78 -42.78 -4.81
N VAL A 389 5.43 -41.56 -4.42
CA VAL A 389 5.60 -40.34 -5.23
C VAL A 389 6.48 -39.33 -4.56
N THR A 390 7.33 -38.69 -5.36
CA THR A 390 8.25 -37.65 -4.91
C THR A 390 7.84 -36.30 -5.47
N TYR A 391 7.64 -35.34 -4.56
CA TYR A 391 7.38 -33.94 -4.83
C TYR A 391 8.56 -33.09 -4.43
N ARG A 392 8.67 -31.91 -5.05
CA ARG A 392 9.73 -30.95 -4.78
C ARG A 392 9.18 -29.53 -4.73
N ARG A 393 9.53 -28.79 -3.69
CA ARG A 393 9.32 -27.34 -3.58
C ARG A 393 10.69 -26.67 -3.58
N ARG A 394 10.81 -25.55 -4.27
CA ARG A 394 11.99 -24.68 -4.23
C ARG A 394 11.57 -23.30 -3.78
N THR A 395 12.26 -22.78 -2.79
CA THR A 395 12.02 -21.44 -2.25
C THR A 395 13.33 -20.67 -2.33
N PRO A 396 13.39 -19.51 -3.00
CA PRO A 396 14.61 -18.70 -3.01
C PRO A 396 14.95 -18.25 -1.60
N LEU A 397 16.23 -18.30 -1.23
CA LEU A 397 16.69 -17.71 0.02
C LEU A 397 16.51 -16.19 -0.03
N PRO A 398 16.35 -15.49 1.11
CA PRO A 398 16.31 -14.03 1.16
C PRO A 398 17.48 -13.35 0.43
N ASP A 399 17.21 -12.22 -0.23
CA ASP A 399 18.20 -11.50 -1.05
C ASP A 399 19.45 -11.06 -0.26
N ILE A 400 19.28 -10.78 1.03
CA ILE A 400 20.42 -10.48 1.91
C ILE A 400 21.39 -11.66 2.04
N LEU A 401 20.87 -12.90 2.12
CA LEU A 401 21.71 -14.10 2.20
C LEU A 401 22.39 -14.41 0.86
N GLN A 402 21.78 -14.01 -0.26
CA GLN A 402 22.37 -14.19 -1.59
C GLN A 402 23.55 -13.26 -1.84
N SER A 403 23.63 -12.13 -1.14
CA SER A 403 24.75 -11.19 -1.25
C SER A 403 26.01 -11.64 -0.50
N LEU A 404 25.96 -12.78 0.20
CA LEU A 404 27.04 -13.30 1.03
C LEU A 404 27.88 -14.34 0.28
N ASP A 405 29.18 -14.10 0.17
CA ASP A 405 30.10 -14.86 -0.70
C ASP A 405 30.35 -16.33 -0.28
N ARG A 406 29.99 -16.75 0.94
CA ARG A 406 30.35 -18.07 1.50
C ARG A 406 29.27 -18.67 2.41
N LEU A 407 28.10 -18.94 1.85
CA LEU A 407 27.07 -19.74 2.53
C LEU A 407 27.49 -21.22 2.58
N GLU A 408 27.59 -21.80 3.76
CA GLU A 408 27.80 -23.24 4.00
C GLU A 408 26.55 -23.82 4.65
N TRP A 409 26.27 -25.10 4.40
CA TRP A 409 25.12 -25.77 5.00
C TRP A 409 25.40 -27.27 5.17
N ASN A 410 24.74 -27.87 6.15
CA ASN A 410 24.78 -29.31 6.43
C ASN A 410 23.44 -29.77 7.01
N VAL A 411 23.11 -31.05 6.88
CA VAL A 411 21.94 -31.67 7.51
C VAL A 411 22.39 -32.93 8.24
N ASP A 412 22.06 -33.01 9.54
CA ASP A 412 22.43 -34.15 10.39
C ASP A 412 21.28 -34.60 11.32
N GLN A 413 21.63 -35.33 12.39
CA GLN A 413 20.68 -35.86 13.36
C GLN A 413 19.92 -34.78 14.13
N ASP A 414 20.46 -33.58 14.20
CA ASP A 414 19.93 -32.48 15.00
C ASP A 414 19.19 -31.44 14.12
N GLY A 415 19.35 -31.52 12.80
CA GLY A 415 18.52 -30.79 11.82
C GLY A 415 19.30 -30.16 10.67
N LEU A 416 18.80 -29.04 10.16
CA LEU A 416 19.45 -28.23 9.12
C LEU A 416 20.32 -27.16 9.78
N MET A 417 21.58 -27.08 9.37
CA MET A 417 22.53 -26.05 9.77
C MET A 417 22.94 -25.22 8.58
N VAL A 418 23.01 -23.90 8.77
CA VAL A 418 23.46 -22.93 7.78
C VAL A 418 24.45 -21.99 8.44
N SER A 419 25.67 -21.91 7.94
CA SER A 419 26.74 -21.08 8.50
C SER A 419 27.40 -20.20 7.45
N ILE A 420 27.98 -19.07 7.88
CA ILE A 420 28.57 -18.09 6.96
C ILE A 420 29.93 -17.62 7.52
N THR A 421 30.90 -17.46 6.62
CA THR A 421 32.24 -16.93 6.96
C THR A 421 32.35 -15.43 6.66
N ARG A 422 32.79 -14.62 7.64
CA ARG A 422 33.18 -13.20 7.50
C ARG A 422 32.14 -12.28 6.87
N VAL A 423 31.21 -11.78 7.68
CA VAL A 423 30.19 -10.81 7.25
C VAL A 423 30.60 -9.39 7.64
N VAL A 424 30.59 -8.49 6.65
CA VAL A 424 30.68 -7.03 6.85
C VAL A 424 29.33 -6.44 6.44
N LEU A 425 28.64 -5.74 7.35
CA LEU A 425 27.33 -5.17 7.10
C LEU A 425 27.40 -3.63 7.13
N PRO A 426 27.67 -2.96 6.00
CA PRO A 426 27.49 -1.53 5.91
C PRO A 426 25.98 -1.23 5.78
N GLY A 427 25.42 -0.49 6.74
CA GLY A 427 24.09 0.11 6.64
C GLY A 427 24.16 1.60 6.39
N ARG A 428 23.04 2.15 5.90
CA ARG A 428 22.86 3.60 5.73
C ARG A 428 21.37 3.98 5.77
N HIS A 429 21.07 4.98 6.60
CA HIS A 429 19.84 5.79 6.52
C HIS A 429 19.86 6.76 5.36
N VAL A 430 18.70 6.93 4.75
CA VAL A 430 18.46 7.97 3.76
C VAL A 430 17.16 8.68 4.10
N PRO A 431 17.19 9.66 5.04
CA PRO A 431 16.06 10.54 5.29
C PRO A 431 15.70 11.28 4.00
N ASP A 432 14.43 11.22 3.63
CA ASP A 432 13.87 11.84 2.46
C ASP A 432 12.77 12.83 2.88
N PHE A 433 13.14 14.10 2.89
CA PHE A 433 12.24 15.22 3.12
C PHE A 433 11.81 15.77 1.76
N GLN A 434 10.50 15.76 1.49
CA GLN A 434 9.93 16.22 0.24
C GLN A 434 8.95 17.38 0.47
N PRO A 435 9.23 18.59 -0.05
CA PRO A 435 10.44 18.96 -0.79
C PRO A 435 11.69 18.98 0.11
N PRO A 436 12.91 18.95 -0.48
CA PRO A 436 14.15 19.04 0.28
C PRO A 436 14.21 20.28 1.17
N PRO A 437 14.91 20.24 2.31
CA PRO A 437 15.07 21.38 3.21
C PRO A 437 15.59 22.62 2.45
N GLY A 438 14.94 23.76 2.64
CA GLY A 438 15.20 24.96 1.86
C GLY A 438 13.96 25.82 1.64
N PRO A 439 13.89 26.59 0.54
CA PRO A 439 12.75 27.47 0.25
C PRO A 439 11.47 26.67 0.00
N LEU A 440 10.44 26.97 0.79
CA LEU A 440 9.11 26.40 0.65
C LEU A 440 8.19 27.46 0.03
N THR A 441 7.69 27.18 -1.16
CA THR A 441 6.74 28.05 -1.87
C THR A 441 5.31 27.54 -1.73
N GLY A 442 4.35 28.45 -1.81
CA GLY A 442 2.94 28.16 -1.69
C GLY A 442 2.06 28.87 -2.71
N ALA A 443 0.76 28.70 -2.56
CA ALA A 443 -0.26 29.36 -3.35
C ALA A 443 -1.33 29.97 -2.46
N TRP A 444 -1.95 31.05 -2.95
CA TRP A 444 -3.14 31.63 -2.33
C TRP A 444 -4.34 30.68 -2.50
N GLY A 445 -5.15 30.50 -1.45
CA GLY A 445 -6.33 29.61 -1.43
C GLY A 445 -7.45 30.01 -2.42
N GLY A 446 -7.33 31.19 -3.02
CA GLY A 446 -8.19 31.70 -4.09
C GLY A 446 -9.38 32.50 -3.56
N GLY A 447 -9.60 33.70 -4.07
CA GLY A 447 -10.58 34.63 -3.52
C GLY A 447 -12.07 34.28 -3.74
N ARG A 448 -12.90 35.12 -3.14
CA ARG A 448 -14.37 35.12 -3.22
C ARG A 448 -14.83 36.31 -4.06
N TYR A 449 -15.83 36.10 -4.91
CA TYR A 449 -16.54 37.20 -5.55
C TYR A 449 -17.78 37.58 -4.73
N ASP A 450 -17.95 38.85 -4.42
CA ASP A 450 -19.12 39.35 -3.68
C ASP A 450 -20.22 39.78 -4.67
N CYS A 451 -21.30 39.00 -4.72
CA CYS A 451 -22.41 39.25 -5.64
C CYS A 451 -23.14 40.59 -5.39
N GLY A 452 -23.09 41.15 -4.16
CA GLY A 452 -23.80 42.37 -3.80
C GLY A 452 -23.02 43.63 -4.20
N THR A 453 -21.70 43.61 -4.04
CA THR A 453 -20.82 44.75 -4.37
C THR A 453 -20.19 44.65 -5.76
N GLY A 454 -20.22 43.46 -6.38
CA GLY A 454 -19.58 43.18 -7.66
C GLY A 454 -18.04 43.20 -7.59
N ARG A 455 -17.46 43.02 -6.39
CA ARG A 455 -16.01 43.10 -6.16
C ARG A 455 -15.42 41.74 -5.81
N TRP A 456 -14.19 41.54 -6.25
CA TRP A 456 -13.38 40.41 -5.85
C TRP A 456 -12.68 40.68 -4.52
N HIS A 457 -12.75 39.71 -3.61
CA HIS A 457 -12.01 39.70 -2.36
C HIS A 457 -11.03 38.52 -2.40
N PRO A 458 -9.70 38.76 -2.42
CA PRO A 458 -8.72 37.68 -2.37
C PRO A 458 -8.89 36.84 -1.10
N ASP A 459 -8.48 35.57 -1.15
CA ASP A 459 -8.50 34.73 0.05
C ASP A 459 -7.49 35.26 1.05
N ASP A 460 -7.80 35.07 2.31
CA ASP A 460 -6.97 35.51 3.41
C ASP A 460 -5.90 34.47 3.74
N ARG A 461 -5.78 33.36 3.01
CA ARG A 461 -4.85 32.28 3.36
C ARG A 461 -3.87 31.94 2.24
N TYR A 462 -2.58 31.98 2.57
CA TYR A 462 -1.48 31.49 1.76
C TYR A 462 -1.04 30.12 2.27
N THR A 463 -1.12 29.08 1.44
CA THR A 463 -0.82 27.69 1.82
C THR A 463 0.44 27.22 1.11
N LEU A 464 1.41 26.74 1.89
CA LEU A 464 2.69 26.23 1.40
C LEU A 464 2.57 24.78 0.95
N ALA A 465 3.51 24.33 0.10
CA ALA A 465 3.61 22.92 -0.26
C ALA A 465 3.75 22.05 1.01
N PRO A 466 3.03 20.90 1.08
CA PRO A 466 3.16 20.00 2.21
C PRO A 466 4.57 19.41 2.26
N VAL A 467 5.13 19.30 3.47
CA VAL A 467 6.41 18.61 3.71
C VAL A 467 6.11 17.16 4.09
N ALA A 468 6.33 16.23 3.18
CA ALA A 468 6.27 14.78 3.41
C ALA A 468 7.65 14.26 3.85
N ILE A 469 7.65 13.30 4.76
CA ILE A 469 8.88 12.83 5.40
C ILE A 469 8.90 11.31 5.37
N ALA A 470 9.97 10.74 4.84
CA ALA A 470 10.23 9.31 4.83
C ALA A 470 11.68 9.04 5.24
N ASP A 471 11.97 7.82 5.65
CA ASP A 471 13.32 7.36 5.89
C ASP A 471 13.44 5.89 5.51
N ARG A 472 14.59 5.55 4.91
CA ARG A 472 14.83 4.25 4.31
C ARG A 472 16.18 3.72 4.75
N VAL A 473 16.19 2.45 5.14
CA VAL A 473 17.40 1.75 5.57
C VAL A 473 17.89 0.88 4.42
N PHE A 474 19.18 1.00 4.12
CA PHE A 474 19.86 0.14 3.17
C PHE A 474 20.96 -0.64 3.89
N VAL A 475 21.07 -1.94 3.66
CA VAL A 475 22.17 -2.80 4.13
C VAL A 475 22.80 -3.48 2.94
N LEU A 476 24.14 -3.46 2.84
CA LEU A 476 24.87 -3.99 1.67
C LEU A 476 24.37 -3.38 0.32
N GLY A 477 23.88 -2.14 0.37
CA GLY A 477 23.32 -1.43 -0.78
C GLY A 477 21.92 -1.90 -1.22
N GLN A 478 21.32 -2.86 -0.51
CA GLN A 478 19.94 -3.32 -0.73
C GLN A 478 19.00 -2.61 0.25
N HIS A 479 17.81 -2.22 -0.22
CA HIS A 479 16.76 -1.68 0.65
C HIS A 479 16.32 -2.78 1.62
N LEU A 480 16.34 -2.47 2.92
CA LEU A 480 15.95 -3.39 3.97
C LEU A 480 14.51 -3.11 4.41
N LEU A 481 14.24 -1.87 4.80
CA LEU A 481 12.94 -1.45 5.32
C LEU A 481 12.74 0.07 5.20
N ASP A 482 11.47 0.47 5.26
CA ASP A 482 11.07 1.86 5.48
C ASP A 482 10.83 2.08 6.98
N THR A 483 11.42 3.13 7.54
CA THR A 483 11.28 3.47 8.96
C THR A 483 9.96 4.21 9.16
N GLU A 484 9.21 3.84 10.21
CA GLU A 484 8.04 4.63 10.62
C GLU A 484 8.50 6.01 11.12
N ILE A 485 8.01 7.08 10.49
CA ILE A 485 8.39 8.45 10.86
C ILE A 485 7.45 9.00 11.93
N GLU A 486 8.05 9.48 13.02
CA GLU A 486 7.36 10.25 14.05
C GLU A 486 7.78 11.73 13.97
N VAL A 487 6.79 12.63 13.92
CA VAL A 487 7.02 14.08 13.96
C VAL A 487 6.87 14.57 15.41
N PHE A 488 7.97 14.62 16.14
CA PHE A 488 7.99 15.07 17.53
C PHE A 488 7.47 16.51 17.67
N SER A 489 8.01 17.42 16.85
CA SER A 489 7.60 18.82 16.88
C SER A 489 7.75 19.49 15.52
N ALA A 490 6.89 20.49 15.30
CA ALA A 490 7.00 21.40 14.19
C ALA A 490 6.71 22.80 14.71
N VAL A 491 7.60 23.76 14.41
CA VAL A 491 7.52 25.15 14.87
C VAL A 491 7.71 26.06 13.67
N ALA A 492 6.83 27.03 13.50
CA ALA A 492 6.94 28.05 12.47
C ALA A 492 7.06 29.45 13.09
N LEU A 493 7.92 30.26 12.50
CA LEU A 493 8.29 31.58 12.95
C LEU A 493 8.04 32.64 11.87
N PRO A 494 7.67 33.87 12.25
CA PRO A 494 7.38 34.31 13.61
C PRO A 494 6.14 33.61 14.19
N ALA A 495 6.14 33.39 15.50
CA ALA A 495 5.03 32.72 16.18
C ALA A 495 3.71 33.47 15.91
N GLY A 496 2.66 32.73 15.58
CA GLY A 496 1.34 33.29 15.29
C GLY A 496 1.17 33.86 13.87
N ALA A 497 2.22 33.97 13.06
CA ALA A 497 2.11 34.34 11.64
C ALA A 497 1.74 33.14 10.74
N TRP A 498 2.01 31.92 11.23
CA TRP A 498 1.83 30.68 10.49
C TRP A 498 1.05 29.67 11.34
N THR A 499 0.21 28.90 10.66
CA THR A 499 -0.57 27.78 11.21
C THR A 499 0.00 26.48 10.67
N LEU A 500 0.13 25.50 11.56
CA LEU A 500 0.70 24.20 11.26
C LEU A 500 -0.35 23.12 11.46
N THR A 501 -0.47 22.22 10.49
CA THR A 501 -1.28 21.02 10.59
C THR A 501 -0.38 19.82 10.34
N ARG A 502 -0.39 18.84 11.26
CA ARG A 502 0.34 17.59 11.10
C ARG A 502 -0.64 16.50 10.72
N THR A 503 -0.31 15.74 9.69
CA THR A 503 -1.08 14.58 9.25
C THR A 503 -0.23 13.35 9.48
N THR A 504 -0.74 12.37 10.22
CA THR A 504 -0.05 11.10 10.45
C THR A 504 -0.13 10.22 9.20
N ALA A 505 0.75 9.23 9.11
CA ALA A 505 0.69 8.22 8.06
C ALA A 505 -0.67 7.50 8.04
N THR A 506 -1.16 7.20 6.86
CA THR A 506 -2.38 6.41 6.60
C THR A 506 -2.10 5.39 5.50
N PRO A 507 -2.91 4.32 5.35
CA PRO A 507 -2.73 3.37 4.25
C PRO A 507 -2.75 4.02 2.85
N GLN A 508 -3.41 5.17 2.68
CA GLN A 508 -3.48 5.92 1.43
C GLN A 508 -2.35 6.96 1.27
N ALA A 509 -1.70 7.36 2.37
CA ALA A 509 -0.58 8.29 2.39
C ALA A 509 0.44 7.79 3.44
N PRO A 510 1.41 6.95 3.04
CA PRO A 510 2.25 6.19 3.96
C PRO A 510 3.23 7.05 4.78
N ASN A 511 3.42 8.31 4.37
CA ASN A 511 4.37 9.23 5.00
C ASN A 511 3.62 10.34 5.74
N PRO A 512 4.00 10.67 7.00
CA PRO A 512 3.44 11.82 7.68
C PRO A 512 3.78 13.11 6.93
N GLN A 513 2.90 14.11 7.10
CA GLN A 513 3.03 15.41 6.44
C GLN A 513 2.91 16.56 7.44
N VAL A 514 3.73 17.59 7.23
CA VAL A 514 3.58 18.89 7.89
C VAL A 514 3.10 19.91 6.86
N MET A 515 1.86 20.37 7.04
CA MET A 515 1.26 21.42 6.24
C MET A 515 1.41 22.75 6.95
N VAL A 516 1.81 23.78 6.18
CA VAL A 516 1.99 25.14 6.69
C VAL A 516 1.12 26.10 5.90
N SER A 517 0.45 27.01 6.59
CA SER A 517 -0.31 28.08 5.94
C SER A 517 -0.33 29.34 6.79
N SER A 518 -0.54 30.50 6.20
CA SER A 518 -0.59 31.76 6.94
C SER A 518 -1.72 31.79 7.97
N ALA A 519 -1.50 32.50 9.07
CA ALA A 519 -2.51 32.80 10.06
C ALA A 519 -3.30 34.05 9.63
N GLY A 520 -4.36 33.83 8.82
CA GLY A 520 -5.03 34.94 8.13
C GLY A 520 -4.13 35.56 7.06
N THR A 521 -4.47 36.78 6.61
CA THR A 521 -3.85 37.41 5.43
C THR A 521 -2.44 37.91 5.76
N PRO A 522 -1.38 37.23 5.29
CA PRO A 522 -0.02 37.68 5.54
C PRO A 522 0.26 38.95 4.74
N ALA A 523 1.15 39.79 5.25
CA ALA A 523 1.65 40.93 4.49
C ALA A 523 2.40 40.46 3.23
N GLU A 524 2.30 41.23 2.14
CA GLU A 524 3.15 41.01 0.96
C GLU A 524 4.64 41.08 1.38
N GLY A 525 5.43 40.13 0.91
CA GLY A 525 6.84 39.99 1.28
C GLY A 525 7.07 39.37 2.66
N ALA A 526 6.03 38.94 3.38
CA ALA A 526 6.20 38.23 4.64
C ALA A 526 7.08 36.99 4.46
N THR A 527 8.06 36.84 5.35
CA THR A 527 8.96 35.70 5.41
C THR A 527 8.81 34.97 6.73
N GLY A 528 9.17 33.69 6.75
CA GLY A 528 9.18 32.90 7.97
C GLY A 528 10.18 31.75 7.88
N ARG A 529 10.22 30.96 8.94
CA ARG A 529 11.02 29.73 9.01
C ARG A 529 10.17 28.62 9.60
N LEU A 530 10.33 27.41 9.10
CA LEU A 530 9.74 26.21 9.66
C LEU A 530 10.85 25.27 10.10
N TYR A 531 10.79 24.81 11.34
CA TYR A 531 11.63 23.75 11.86
C TYR A 531 10.76 22.52 12.09
N VAL A 532 11.15 21.39 11.50
CA VAL A 532 10.48 20.10 11.65
C VAL A 532 11.45 19.14 12.29
N HIS A 533 11.12 18.67 13.49
CA HIS A 533 11.92 17.70 14.22
C HIS A 533 11.21 16.35 14.20
N THR A 534 11.88 15.36 13.61
CA THR A 534 11.41 13.98 13.53
C THR A 534 12.44 13.01 14.08
N ASN A 535 12.04 11.75 14.20
CA ASN A 535 12.96 10.66 14.49
C ASN A 535 14.01 10.40 13.39
N ALA A 536 13.85 10.96 12.19
CA ALA A 536 14.83 10.94 11.10
C ALA A 536 15.75 12.18 11.07
N GLY A 537 15.54 13.15 11.98
CA GLY A 537 16.39 14.32 12.17
C GLY A 537 15.64 15.66 12.19
N LEU A 538 16.41 16.75 12.20
CA LEU A 538 15.92 18.13 12.24
C LEU A 538 16.07 18.80 10.87
N ALA A 539 14.94 19.22 10.28
CA ALA A 539 14.90 19.92 9.00
C ALA A 539 14.47 21.39 9.17
N ARG A 540 15.06 22.28 8.37
CA ARG A 540 14.73 23.71 8.32
C ARG A 540 14.23 24.08 6.92
N TYR A 541 13.17 24.87 6.88
CA TYR A 541 12.62 25.47 5.66
C TYR A 541 12.49 26.99 5.79
N GLU A 542 12.72 27.69 4.69
CA GLU A 542 12.43 29.11 4.55
C GLU A 542 11.02 29.29 3.98
N LEU A 543 10.18 30.07 4.64
CA LEU A 543 8.81 30.35 4.22
C LEU A 543 8.76 31.71 3.51
N GLY A 544 8.17 31.75 2.32
CA GLY A 544 8.03 32.99 1.55
C GLY A 544 9.33 33.39 0.81
N PRO A 545 9.46 34.64 0.36
CA PRO A 545 8.56 35.77 0.60
C PRO A 545 7.16 35.53 0.01
N VAL A 546 6.12 35.88 0.76
CA VAL A 546 4.74 35.74 0.26
C VAL A 546 4.52 36.70 -0.90
N PRO A 547 4.15 36.21 -2.10
CA PRO A 547 3.87 37.09 -3.24
C PRO A 547 2.55 37.83 -3.04
N ALA A 548 2.39 38.98 -3.71
CA ALA A 548 1.11 39.67 -3.80
C ALA A 548 -0.02 38.71 -4.24
N PRO A 549 -1.22 38.78 -3.65
CA PRO A 549 -2.36 38.01 -4.13
C PRO A 549 -2.60 38.29 -5.61
N LEU A 550 -2.59 37.24 -6.44
CA LEU A 550 -2.86 37.39 -7.85
C LEU A 550 -4.34 37.78 -8.05
N PRO A 551 -4.66 38.76 -8.91
CA PRO A 551 -6.04 39.06 -9.27
C PRO A 551 -6.67 37.84 -9.97
N PRO A 552 -8.01 37.69 -9.90
CA PRO A 552 -8.69 36.57 -10.56
C PRO A 552 -8.49 36.68 -12.08
N THR A 553 -8.39 35.53 -12.75
CA THR A 553 -8.37 35.55 -14.21
C THR A 553 -9.71 36.06 -14.75
N PRO A 554 -9.75 36.68 -15.94
CA PRO A 554 -10.99 37.12 -16.56
C PRO A 554 -12.03 36.01 -16.66
N GLU A 555 -11.62 34.77 -16.94
CA GLU A 555 -12.53 33.61 -17.02
C GLU A 555 -13.15 33.27 -15.67
N ARG A 556 -12.35 33.26 -14.59
CA ARG A 556 -12.85 33.02 -13.23
C ARG A 556 -13.84 34.11 -12.81
N LEU A 557 -13.49 35.37 -13.06
CA LEU A 557 -14.38 36.50 -12.75
C LEU A 557 -15.70 36.39 -13.52
N GLN A 558 -15.66 36.03 -14.81
CA GLN A 558 -16.86 35.84 -15.62
C GLN A 558 -17.72 34.67 -15.11
N ALA A 559 -17.10 33.56 -14.71
CA ALA A 559 -17.81 32.41 -14.14
C ALA A 559 -18.55 32.76 -12.84
N GLU A 560 -17.91 33.51 -11.94
CA GLU A 560 -18.51 33.95 -10.67
C GLU A 560 -19.66 34.94 -10.92
N ARG A 561 -19.53 35.86 -11.87
CA ARG A 561 -20.63 36.76 -12.28
C ARG A 561 -21.84 35.98 -12.78
N ILE A 562 -21.62 34.95 -13.60
CA ILE A 562 -22.69 34.05 -14.07
C ILE A 562 -23.32 33.30 -12.89
N ALA A 563 -22.52 32.81 -11.94
CA ALA A 563 -23.01 32.12 -10.75
C ALA A 563 -23.92 33.02 -9.90
N CYS A 564 -23.49 34.27 -9.64
CA CYS A 564 -24.29 35.28 -8.95
C CYS A 564 -25.60 35.56 -9.69
N ALA A 565 -25.54 35.81 -11.00
CA ALA A 565 -26.74 36.07 -11.79
C ALA A 565 -27.72 34.88 -11.77
N LYS A 566 -27.22 33.63 -11.85
CA LYS A 566 -28.04 32.42 -11.67
C LYS A 566 -28.68 32.35 -10.28
N GLN A 567 -27.97 32.75 -9.22
CA GLN A 567 -28.52 32.82 -7.87
C GLN A 567 -29.65 33.85 -7.78
N THR A 568 -29.47 35.03 -8.36
CA THR A 568 -30.52 36.06 -8.43
C THR A 568 -31.76 35.56 -9.16
N VAL A 569 -31.59 34.92 -10.31
CA VAL A 569 -32.70 34.30 -11.07
C VAL A 569 -33.44 33.26 -10.23
N ARG A 570 -32.72 32.38 -9.50
CA ARG A 570 -33.34 31.39 -8.59
C ARG A 570 -34.14 32.06 -7.48
N ALA A 571 -33.58 33.10 -6.85
CA ALA A 571 -34.26 33.83 -5.79
C ALA A 571 -35.54 34.52 -6.30
N LEU A 572 -35.49 35.12 -7.50
CA LEU A 572 -36.65 35.77 -8.12
C LEU A 572 -37.71 34.76 -8.56
N ARG A 573 -37.33 33.57 -9.06
CA ARG A 573 -38.28 32.47 -9.34
C ARG A 573 -39.03 32.05 -8.07
N ALA A 574 -38.35 32.00 -6.93
CA ALA A 574 -38.96 31.63 -5.65
C ALA A 574 -39.98 32.68 -5.14
N GLN A 575 -39.90 33.93 -5.60
CA GLN A 575 -40.86 35.00 -5.25
C GLN A 575 -42.19 34.88 -6.01
N GLY A 576 -42.31 33.98 -6.99
CA GLY A 576 -43.54 33.74 -7.74
C GLY A 576 -44.00 34.96 -8.53
N GLU A 577 -45.32 35.19 -8.57
CA GLU A 577 -45.93 36.28 -9.35
C GLU A 577 -45.38 37.67 -9.00
N ALA A 578 -45.08 37.93 -7.72
CA ALA A 578 -44.54 39.21 -7.27
C ALA A 578 -43.13 39.50 -7.84
N GLY A 579 -42.37 38.47 -8.18
CA GLY A 579 -41.01 38.59 -8.72
C GLY A 579 -40.92 38.56 -10.24
N ARG A 580 -42.03 38.36 -10.99
CA ARG A 580 -41.99 38.10 -12.45
C ARG A 580 -41.34 39.20 -13.29
N PRO A 581 -41.63 40.50 -13.10
CA PRO A 581 -40.97 41.54 -13.88
C PRO A 581 -39.45 41.59 -13.64
N ALA A 582 -39.04 41.47 -12.37
CA ALA A 582 -37.63 41.44 -12.00
C ALA A 582 -36.93 40.16 -12.49
N LEU A 583 -37.62 39.02 -12.50
CA LEU A 583 -37.13 37.76 -13.04
C LEU A 583 -36.79 37.89 -14.54
N ALA A 584 -37.68 38.49 -15.32
CA ALA A 584 -37.46 38.67 -16.75
C ALA A 584 -36.23 39.54 -17.03
N ALA A 585 -36.06 40.64 -16.29
CA ALA A 585 -34.87 41.49 -16.38
C ALA A 585 -33.58 40.76 -15.95
N ALA A 586 -33.64 39.96 -14.89
CA ALA A 586 -32.50 39.16 -14.42
C ALA A 586 -32.09 38.07 -15.43
N LEU A 587 -33.04 37.47 -16.12
CA LEU A 587 -32.78 36.49 -17.19
C LEU A 587 -32.09 37.15 -18.40
N VAL A 588 -32.51 38.36 -18.78
CA VAL A 588 -31.83 39.15 -19.84
C VAL A 588 -30.38 39.49 -19.44
N ALA A 589 -30.16 39.87 -18.17
CA ALA A 589 -28.80 40.12 -17.68
C ALA A 589 -27.94 38.84 -17.67
N LEU A 590 -28.52 37.70 -17.29
CA LEU A 590 -27.85 36.41 -17.31
C LEU A 590 -27.49 35.95 -18.73
N ASP A 591 -28.40 36.14 -19.70
CA ASP A 591 -28.15 35.91 -21.14
C ASP A 591 -26.90 36.64 -21.62
N GLY A 592 -26.79 37.94 -21.31
CA GLY A 592 -25.63 38.74 -21.69
C GLY A 592 -24.31 38.16 -21.16
N LEU A 593 -24.29 37.73 -19.90
CA LEU A 593 -23.12 37.11 -19.29
C LEU A 593 -22.78 35.74 -19.88
N LEU A 594 -23.79 34.90 -20.12
CA LEU A 594 -23.63 33.58 -20.71
C LEU A 594 -23.11 33.66 -22.14
N ALA A 595 -23.62 34.59 -22.94
CA ALA A 595 -23.19 34.75 -24.31
C ALA A 595 -21.77 35.32 -24.43
N GLN A 596 -21.39 36.26 -23.57
CA GLN A 596 -19.99 36.72 -23.47
C GLN A 596 -19.04 35.57 -23.11
N ALA A 597 -19.51 34.59 -22.33
CA ALA A 597 -18.77 33.37 -22.00
C ALA A 597 -18.88 32.26 -23.08
N GLY A 598 -19.49 32.54 -24.24
CA GLY A 598 -19.69 31.57 -25.33
C GLY A 598 -20.71 30.46 -25.04
N ARG A 599 -21.45 30.54 -23.93
CA ARG A 599 -22.45 29.54 -23.49
C ARG A 599 -23.81 29.78 -24.16
N ILE A 600 -23.82 29.80 -25.50
CA ILE A 600 -24.97 30.25 -26.30
C ILE A 600 -26.23 29.41 -26.04
N SER A 601 -26.11 28.08 -25.91
CA SER A 601 -27.27 27.21 -25.66
C SER A 601 -27.99 27.51 -24.35
N GLU A 602 -27.24 27.85 -23.29
CA GLU A 602 -27.85 28.26 -22.00
C GLU A 602 -28.49 29.65 -22.10
N ALA A 603 -27.83 30.57 -22.81
CA ALA A 603 -28.36 31.90 -23.08
C ALA A 603 -29.70 31.84 -23.82
N VAL A 604 -29.84 30.94 -24.82
CA VAL A 604 -31.11 30.67 -25.51
C VAL A 604 -32.21 30.23 -24.54
N MET A 605 -31.91 29.30 -23.62
CA MET A 605 -32.91 28.81 -22.66
C MET A 605 -33.40 29.92 -21.72
N ASP A 606 -32.48 30.72 -21.19
CA ASP A 606 -32.82 31.83 -20.30
C ASP A 606 -33.62 32.92 -21.04
N MET A 607 -33.28 33.20 -22.30
CA MET A 607 -34.04 34.14 -23.14
C MET A 607 -35.41 33.63 -23.55
N GLU A 608 -35.57 32.32 -23.80
CA GLU A 608 -36.89 31.71 -24.04
C GLU A 608 -37.80 31.87 -22.81
N GLU A 609 -37.24 31.81 -21.60
CA GLU A 609 -37.98 32.12 -20.37
C GLU A 609 -38.23 33.62 -20.19
N ALA A 610 -37.26 34.48 -20.48
CA ALA A 610 -37.43 35.93 -20.40
C ALA A 610 -38.57 36.41 -21.31
N VAL A 611 -38.61 35.94 -22.57
CA VAL A 611 -39.68 36.28 -23.51
C VAL A 611 -41.04 35.76 -23.02
N ARG A 612 -41.12 34.52 -22.51
CA ARG A 612 -42.39 34.00 -21.95
C ARG A 612 -42.85 34.85 -20.77
N THR A 613 -41.95 35.20 -19.87
CA THR A 613 -42.26 36.02 -18.70
C THR A 613 -42.73 37.42 -19.11
N TYR A 614 -41.98 38.13 -19.97
CA TYR A 614 -42.39 39.46 -20.45
C TYR A 614 -43.69 39.40 -21.27
N ARG A 615 -43.92 38.35 -22.05
CA ARG A 615 -45.16 38.17 -22.81
C ARG A 615 -46.37 38.07 -21.89
N ASP A 616 -46.29 37.22 -20.87
CA ASP A 616 -47.36 37.04 -19.90
C ASP A 616 -47.59 38.33 -19.09
N THR A 617 -46.50 38.99 -18.65
CA THR A 617 -46.58 40.24 -17.90
C THR A 617 -47.16 41.38 -18.75
N ALA A 618 -46.79 41.49 -20.02
CA ALA A 618 -47.35 42.48 -20.95
C ALA A 618 -48.79 42.16 -21.39
N ALA A 619 -49.23 40.91 -21.29
CA ALA A 619 -50.64 40.54 -21.48
C ALA A 619 -51.48 40.91 -20.26
N ALA A 620 -50.94 40.74 -19.05
CA ALA A 620 -51.60 41.14 -17.80
C ALA A 620 -51.67 42.67 -17.61
N HIS A 621 -50.73 43.41 -18.22
CA HIS A 621 -50.67 44.87 -18.15
C HIS A 621 -50.54 45.48 -19.55
N PRO A 622 -51.65 45.54 -20.32
CA PRO A 622 -51.59 45.75 -21.76
C PRO A 622 -50.97 47.07 -22.24
N ASP A 623 -51.05 48.11 -21.42
CA ASP A 623 -50.60 49.47 -21.72
C ASP A 623 -49.30 49.85 -20.99
N ASN A 624 -48.66 48.89 -20.31
CA ASN A 624 -47.39 49.15 -19.64
C ASN A 624 -46.23 49.18 -20.66
N ILE A 625 -45.75 50.38 -20.93
CA ILE A 625 -44.67 50.66 -21.89
C ILE A 625 -43.36 49.92 -21.54
N GLU A 626 -43.02 49.77 -20.26
CA GLU A 626 -41.79 49.10 -19.83
C GLU A 626 -41.83 47.60 -20.16
N TYR A 627 -42.95 46.93 -19.91
CA TYR A 627 -43.11 45.50 -20.20
C TYR A 627 -43.18 45.22 -21.70
N LEU A 628 -43.84 46.09 -22.46
CA LEU A 628 -43.84 46.01 -23.92
C LEU A 628 -42.43 46.24 -24.49
N SER A 629 -41.67 47.17 -23.92
CA SER A 629 -40.29 47.42 -24.32
C SER A 629 -39.39 46.22 -23.99
N GLY A 630 -39.49 45.68 -22.78
CA GLY A 630 -38.76 44.49 -22.35
C GLY A 630 -39.07 43.25 -23.20
N LEU A 631 -40.33 43.10 -23.63
CA LEU A 631 -40.73 42.04 -24.57
C LEU A 631 -40.04 42.19 -25.93
N ILE A 632 -40.04 43.38 -26.52
CA ILE A 632 -39.42 43.64 -27.83
C ILE A 632 -37.90 43.42 -27.76
N ALA A 633 -37.23 43.99 -26.76
CA ALA A 633 -35.79 43.80 -26.55
C ALA A 633 -35.44 42.31 -26.35
N SER A 634 -36.27 41.56 -25.62
CA SER A 634 -36.07 40.13 -25.39
C SER A 634 -36.30 39.29 -26.66
N LEU A 635 -37.25 39.67 -27.52
CA LEU A 635 -37.51 39.02 -28.81
C LEU A 635 -36.33 39.24 -29.78
N TYR A 636 -35.79 40.45 -29.81
CA TYR A 636 -34.54 40.77 -30.50
C TYR A 636 -33.39 39.88 -30.01
N LEU A 637 -33.07 39.91 -28.71
CA LEU A 637 -31.95 39.18 -28.14
C LEU A 637 -32.07 37.67 -28.36
N LEU A 638 -33.26 37.08 -28.14
CA LEU A 638 -33.50 35.66 -28.39
C LEU A 638 -33.26 35.28 -29.86
N THR A 639 -33.68 36.13 -30.80
CA THR A 639 -33.50 35.88 -32.25
C THR A 639 -32.02 35.96 -32.62
N ALA A 640 -31.28 36.92 -32.04
CA ALA A 640 -29.83 36.97 -32.15
C ALA A 640 -29.15 35.71 -31.58
N ARG A 641 -29.62 35.18 -30.43
CA ARG A 641 -29.09 33.93 -29.85
C ARG A 641 -29.37 32.71 -30.71
N TYR A 642 -30.55 32.60 -31.30
CA TYR A 642 -30.84 31.53 -32.27
C TYR A 642 -29.91 31.60 -33.48
N SER A 643 -29.63 32.79 -34.00
CA SER A 643 -28.67 32.97 -35.09
C SER A 643 -27.25 32.56 -34.67
N GLN A 644 -26.78 33.00 -33.48
CA GLN A 644 -25.48 32.60 -32.91
C GLN A 644 -25.38 31.09 -32.65
N ALA A 645 -26.48 30.42 -32.33
CA ALA A 645 -26.57 28.98 -32.18
C ALA A 645 -26.65 28.21 -33.51
N GLY A 646 -26.61 28.90 -34.66
CA GLY A 646 -26.74 28.29 -35.98
C GLY A 646 -28.16 27.83 -36.33
N GLN A 647 -29.17 28.34 -35.63
CA GLN A 647 -30.58 27.96 -35.77
C GLN A 647 -31.50 29.16 -36.11
N PRO A 648 -31.18 30.01 -37.10
CA PRO A 648 -31.95 31.23 -37.38
C PRO A 648 -33.44 30.96 -37.66
N ALA A 649 -33.77 29.78 -38.23
CA ALA A 649 -35.15 29.36 -38.49
C ALA A 649 -36.04 29.35 -37.23
N ARG A 650 -35.47 29.19 -36.03
CA ARG A 650 -36.24 29.22 -34.77
C ARG A 650 -36.72 30.63 -34.38
N GLY A 651 -36.19 31.67 -35.02
CA GLY A 651 -36.65 33.04 -34.86
C GLY A 651 -37.97 33.36 -35.56
N ALA A 652 -38.46 32.48 -36.44
CA ALA A 652 -39.68 32.70 -37.20
C ALA A 652 -40.91 32.98 -36.30
N GLY A 653 -41.73 33.95 -36.70
CA GLY A 653 -42.93 34.42 -36.00
C GLY A 653 -42.67 35.43 -34.87
N ARG A 654 -41.41 35.63 -34.45
CA ARG A 654 -41.05 36.58 -33.37
C ARG A 654 -40.99 38.03 -33.85
N GLY A 655 -40.72 38.26 -35.13
CA GLY A 655 -40.78 39.57 -35.76
C GLY A 655 -42.19 40.14 -35.76
N ASP A 656 -43.15 39.32 -36.20
CA ASP A 656 -44.56 39.72 -36.20
C ASP A 656 -45.09 39.98 -34.77
N GLU A 657 -44.58 39.27 -33.77
CA GLU A 657 -44.88 39.53 -32.36
C GLU A 657 -44.30 40.88 -31.89
N ALA A 658 -43.05 41.17 -32.23
CA ALA A 658 -42.40 42.44 -31.88
C ALA A 658 -43.11 43.64 -32.52
N VAL A 659 -43.57 43.53 -33.76
CA VAL A 659 -44.36 44.58 -34.44
C VAL A 659 -45.67 44.86 -33.69
N ARG A 660 -46.42 43.81 -33.30
CA ARG A 660 -47.65 43.99 -32.52
C ARG A 660 -47.40 44.63 -31.15
N ALA A 661 -46.30 44.27 -30.49
CA ALA A 661 -45.91 44.90 -29.22
C ALA A 661 -45.54 46.38 -29.43
N ALA A 662 -44.84 46.71 -30.52
CA ALA A 662 -44.47 48.08 -30.86
C ALA A 662 -45.69 48.97 -31.16
N GLU A 663 -46.68 48.44 -31.89
CA GLU A 663 -47.95 49.14 -32.15
C GLU A 663 -48.73 49.44 -30.86
N ARG A 664 -48.78 48.47 -29.94
CA ARG A 664 -49.40 48.67 -28.62
C ARG A 664 -48.65 49.70 -27.79
N LEU A 665 -47.31 49.69 -27.86
CA LEU A 665 -46.46 50.64 -27.17
C LEU A 665 -46.65 52.07 -27.70
N GLU A 666 -46.82 52.26 -29.01
CA GLU A 666 -47.16 53.55 -29.61
C GLU A 666 -48.55 54.03 -29.20
N ALA A 667 -49.54 53.13 -29.21
CA ALA A 667 -50.91 53.43 -28.79
C ALA A 667 -50.99 53.83 -27.30
N ALA A 668 -50.12 53.25 -26.46
CA ALA A 668 -49.98 53.59 -25.05
C ALA A 668 -49.25 54.93 -24.79
N GLY A 669 -48.81 55.63 -25.84
CA GLY A 669 -48.20 56.97 -25.72
C GLY A 669 -46.73 56.97 -25.30
N ALA A 670 -45.95 55.98 -25.75
CA ALA A 670 -44.52 55.94 -25.48
C ALA A 670 -43.78 57.21 -25.93
N ASN A 671 -42.86 57.68 -25.08
CA ASN A 671 -42.10 58.89 -25.36
C ASN A 671 -41.13 58.69 -26.55
N GLU A 672 -40.54 59.79 -27.01
CA GLU A 672 -39.64 59.79 -28.17
C GLU A 672 -38.42 58.87 -27.98
N GLU A 673 -37.83 58.85 -26.79
CA GLU A 673 -36.66 58.03 -26.48
C GLU A 673 -36.96 56.54 -26.53
N THR A 674 -38.06 56.10 -25.91
CA THR A 674 -38.52 54.71 -25.99
C THR A 674 -38.80 54.32 -27.44
N ARG A 675 -39.49 55.16 -28.21
CA ARG A 675 -39.74 54.90 -29.64
C ARG A 675 -38.45 54.77 -30.45
N LYS A 676 -37.42 55.57 -30.15
CA LYS A 676 -36.07 55.44 -30.77
C LYS A 676 -35.43 54.10 -30.46
N ASN A 677 -35.43 53.68 -29.20
CA ASN A 677 -34.83 52.41 -28.77
C ASN A 677 -35.56 51.22 -29.40
N ILE A 678 -36.90 51.25 -29.43
CA ILE A 678 -37.70 50.19 -30.06
C ILE A 678 -37.50 50.11 -31.57
N ALA A 679 -37.39 51.25 -32.27
CA ALA A 679 -37.06 51.25 -33.69
C ALA A 679 -35.70 50.56 -33.95
N ALA A 680 -34.70 50.79 -33.08
CA ALA A 680 -33.40 50.13 -33.17
C ALA A 680 -33.47 48.63 -32.87
N ASP A 681 -34.21 48.22 -31.84
CA ASP A 681 -34.39 46.79 -31.52
C ASP A 681 -35.11 46.04 -32.65
N LEU A 682 -36.11 46.67 -33.29
CA LEU A 682 -36.80 46.10 -34.45
C LEU A 682 -35.87 46.00 -35.67
N ASP A 683 -35.06 47.02 -35.95
CA ASP A 683 -34.08 46.98 -37.05
C ASP A 683 -33.04 45.87 -36.83
N ASN A 684 -32.49 45.77 -35.62
CA ASN A 684 -31.57 44.68 -35.27
C ASN A 684 -32.26 43.30 -35.34
N LEU A 685 -33.50 43.18 -34.86
CA LEU A 685 -34.28 41.95 -34.96
C LEU A 685 -34.48 41.52 -36.42
N ALA A 686 -34.81 42.46 -37.32
CA ALA A 686 -34.94 42.19 -38.75
C ALA A 686 -33.66 41.60 -39.35
N GLY A 687 -32.49 42.08 -38.92
CA GLY A 687 -31.18 41.57 -39.33
C GLY A 687 -30.87 40.14 -38.88
N TYR A 688 -31.47 39.66 -37.79
CA TYR A 688 -31.26 38.29 -37.27
C TYR A 688 -32.35 37.29 -37.67
N LEU A 689 -33.47 37.76 -38.24
CA LEU A 689 -34.56 36.90 -38.71
C LEU A 689 -34.17 36.13 -39.98
N PRO A 690 -34.79 34.95 -40.24
CA PRO A 690 -34.71 34.30 -41.54
C PRO A 690 -35.12 35.25 -42.67
N PRO A 691 -34.45 35.20 -43.84
CA PRO A 691 -34.88 35.98 -45.00
C PRO A 691 -36.32 35.66 -45.38
N GLY A 692 -37.15 36.69 -45.55
CA GLY A 692 -38.54 36.53 -45.91
C GLY A 692 -39.39 37.75 -45.60
N GLU A 693 -40.70 37.63 -45.84
CA GLU A 693 -41.66 38.73 -45.65
C GLU A 693 -41.73 39.23 -44.21
N GLU A 694 -41.52 38.35 -43.22
CA GLU A 694 -41.51 38.74 -41.81
C GLU A 694 -40.37 39.73 -41.51
N ALA A 695 -39.15 39.43 -41.94
CA ALA A 695 -38.00 40.33 -41.76
C ALA A 695 -38.23 41.69 -42.44
N ILE A 696 -38.84 41.69 -43.64
CA ILE A 696 -39.21 42.91 -44.35
C ILE A 696 -40.23 43.73 -43.55
N ARG A 697 -41.30 43.12 -43.06
CA ARG A 697 -42.33 43.82 -42.24
C ARG A 697 -41.73 44.46 -41.00
N VAL A 698 -40.83 43.77 -40.32
CA VAL A 698 -40.15 44.30 -39.11
C VAL A 698 -39.29 45.51 -39.47
N ALA A 699 -38.50 45.42 -40.55
CA ALA A 699 -37.68 46.53 -41.03
C ALA A 699 -38.52 47.74 -41.49
N GLU A 700 -39.66 47.49 -42.16
CA GLU A 700 -40.61 48.53 -42.55
C GLU A 700 -41.22 49.22 -41.32
N LYS A 701 -41.59 48.46 -40.28
CA LYS A 701 -42.07 49.04 -39.02
C LYS A 701 -41.00 49.91 -38.35
N ALA A 702 -39.77 49.41 -38.23
CA ALA A 702 -38.64 50.19 -37.70
C ALA A 702 -38.43 51.51 -38.48
N THR A 703 -38.44 51.43 -39.81
CA THR A 703 -38.32 52.59 -40.71
C THR A 703 -39.46 53.59 -40.52
N ALA A 704 -40.70 53.10 -40.38
CA ALA A 704 -41.85 53.96 -40.12
C ALA A 704 -41.72 54.71 -38.79
N MET A 705 -41.26 54.02 -37.74
CA MET A 705 -40.98 54.65 -36.45
C MET A 705 -39.87 55.70 -36.55
N TYR A 706 -38.76 55.41 -37.25
CA TYR A 706 -37.70 56.40 -37.50
C TYR A 706 -38.20 57.63 -38.26
N ARG A 707 -39.02 57.46 -39.31
CA ARG A 707 -39.62 58.59 -40.05
C ARG A 707 -40.53 59.44 -39.16
N ALA A 708 -41.33 58.80 -38.30
CA ALA A 708 -42.19 59.51 -37.35
C ALA A 708 -41.40 60.29 -36.28
N LEU A 709 -40.16 59.88 -35.98
CA LEU A 709 -39.27 60.55 -35.04
C LEU A 709 -38.55 61.77 -35.65
N VAL A 710 -38.26 61.76 -36.95
CA VAL A 710 -37.68 62.90 -37.67
C VAL A 710 -38.71 64.01 -37.90
N GLY A 711 -40.01 63.67 -37.89
CA GLY A 711 -41.11 64.58 -38.21
C GLY A 711 -41.15 64.92 -39.71
N PRO A 712 -42.16 65.66 -40.19
CA PRO A 712 -42.10 66.27 -41.52
C PRO A 712 -40.96 67.30 -41.51
N ASP A 713 -39.98 67.04 -42.34
CA ASP A 713 -38.82 67.87 -42.64
C ASP A 713 -39.11 69.40 -42.60
N PRO A 714 -38.46 70.18 -41.72
CA PRO A 714 -38.36 71.62 -41.86
C PRO A 714 -37.08 72.08 -42.61
N GLY A 715 -36.35 71.19 -43.28
CA GLY A 715 -35.21 71.50 -44.15
C GLY A 715 -33.85 71.13 -43.58
#